data_AF-A0A833GDM7-F1
#
_entry.id   AF-A0A833GDM7-F1
#
_cell.length_a   1.000
_cell.length_b   1.000
_cell.length_c   1.000
_cell.angle_alpha   90.00
_cell.angle_beta   90.00
_cell.angle_gamma   90.00
#
_symmetry.space_group_name_H-M   'P 1'
#
loop_
_entity.id
_entity.type
_entity.pdbx_description
1 polymer ?
#
loop_
_entity_poly.entity_id
_entity_poly.type
_entity_poly.pdbx_seq_one_letter_code
_entity_poly.pdbx_strand_id
1 'polypeptide(L)'
;FCGLLAHLARSFALDHAFLDAHTRGFAEALARAQTIAPDAAATARATGLASASVAQFFALFSATERVVTAFSQGVNQSAQGTDKVNAIINCHLATGRIGKPGMGPFSLTGQPNAMGGREVGGMANQLAAHMGFSASAIERVGHFWNAANMATREGLKAIDMFEAVAQGRIKALWVMATNPAVSLPRAGAVRDALKKLELFVVSENVLSSDTVNAGAHVLLPAAAWGEKDGTVTNSERCISRQRPFLPLPGEARPDWWIVSEVARRLGHGGAFAYRSAADIFREHAALSALENGGTRAFDIGGLRGLDDEAFNALDPVHWPQPEGRTPAQRFFADGGFFTPDRKAMFIAPQPPMLGEAIAERFPLRLNTGRLRDQWHTMTRTGKSQRLGAHAQEPCVEVHPADAARHGLTDGGLAMVTTRFGQATFRVRISESQQSGSLFVPIHWSGETGAAARTGDLVAPNADPHSGQPEAKATAAAVAPLAYAGEGFVLSRRPLSLPHGTWWARVPIAGGFGYLFATDDGAARWRHFVHTKAGSTTQVSEFSDDAGAIYRGAVFADGALDLCLFVAPFGRAPHWDAVKTAFAERSLTDSARRALLSGKSADPLADQGPTICACFGVGLNAIRDAIARGAAASIADIGKALRAGTNCGSCIPEMKKLFAAGSPRLKSSARHN
;
A
#
# COMPACT_ATOMS: atom_id res chain seq x y z
N PHE A 1 5.92 7.43 23.58
CA PHE A 1 7.36 7.74 23.53
C PHE A 1 7.74 8.95 24.39
N CYS A 2 7.06 10.10 24.33
CA CYS A 2 7.34 11.20 25.29
C CYS A 2 7.28 10.75 26.76
N GLY A 3 6.23 10.03 27.16
CA GLY A 3 6.16 9.47 28.51
C GLY A 3 7.23 8.43 28.83
N LEU A 4 7.76 7.73 27.81
CA LEU A 4 8.89 6.81 27.98
C LEU A 4 10.17 7.59 28.29
N LEU A 5 10.45 8.68 27.55
CA LEU A 5 11.60 9.55 27.83
C LEU A 5 11.54 10.12 29.25
N ALA A 6 10.35 10.59 29.67
CA ALA A 6 10.12 11.07 31.04
C ALA A 6 10.34 9.97 32.10
N HIS A 7 9.92 8.74 31.81
CA HIS A 7 10.14 7.59 32.68
C HIS A 7 11.63 7.20 32.76
N LEU A 8 12.34 7.16 31.64
CA LEU A 8 13.79 6.83 31.59
C LEU A 8 14.61 7.80 32.43
N ALA A 9 14.28 9.09 32.37
CA ALA A 9 14.94 10.11 33.18
C ALA A 9 14.73 9.95 34.69
N ARG A 10 13.56 9.44 35.12
CA ARG A 10 13.28 9.18 36.54
C ARG A 10 13.81 7.85 37.06
N SER A 11 14.01 6.88 36.18
CA SER A 11 14.42 5.51 36.52
C SER A 11 15.93 5.29 36.43
N PHE A 12 16.72 6.36 36.29
CA PHE A 12 18.19 6.31 36.14
C PHE A 12 18.65 5.39 34.99
N ALA A 13 17.83 5.26 33.93
CA ALA A 13 18.12 4.44 32.76
C ALA A 13 18.81 5.23 31.63
N LEU A 14 19.30 6.44 31.92
CA LEU A 14 19.98 7.31 30.96
C LEU A 14 21.45 6.92 30.81
N ASP A 15 21.98 7.01 29.59
CA ASP A 15 23.42 6.91 29.35
C ASP A 15 24.04 8.32 29.43
N HIS A 16 24.41 8.74 30.64
CA HIS A 16 24.95 10.08 30.88
C HIS A 16 26.27 10.32 30.12
N ALA A 17 27.13 9.29 30.03
CA ALA A 17 28.39 9.41 29.30
C ALA A 17 28.15 9.67 27.80
N PHE A 18 27.22 8.93 27.19
CA PHE A 18 26.83 9.17 25.80
C PHE A 18 26.17 10.54 25.60
N LEU A 19 25.27 10.93 26.52
CA LEU A 19 24.58 12.22 26.48
C LEU A 19 25.58 13.39 26.45
N ASP A 20 26.53 13.40 27.39
CA ASP A 20 27.50 14.48 27.55
C ASP A 20 28.49 14.54 26.37
N ALA A 21 29.01 13.37 25.96
CA ALA A 21 30.02 13.27 24.92
C ALA A 21 29.45 13.50 23.52
N HIS A 22 28.26 12.98 23.22
CA HIS A 22 27.80 12.80 21.85
C HIS A 22 26.47 13.49 21.51
N THR A 23 25.83 14.19 22.45
CA THR A 23 24.51 14.80 22.20
C THR A 23 24.39 16.25 22.64
N ARG A 24 23.32 16.92 22.19
CA ARG A 24 22.90 18.26 22.64
C ARG A 24 21.38 18.37 22.66
N GLY A 25 20.85 19.33 23.43
CA GLY A 25 19.41 19.64 23.48
C GLY A 25 18.56 18.70 24.35
N PHE A 26 19.19 17.80 25.13
CA PHE A 26 18.46 16.82 25.95
C PHE A 26 17.49 17.47 26.95
N ALA A 27 17.91 18.52 27.65
CA ALA A 27 17.11 19.17 28.69
C ALA A 27 15.79 19.72 28.14
N GLU A 28 15.82 20.40 26.98
CA GLU A 28 14.61 20.94 26.35
C GLU A 28 13.66 19.82 25.89
N ALA A 29 14.21 18.78 25.26
CA ALA A 29 13.42 17.64 24.81
C ALA A 29 12.78 16.88 25.98
N LEU A 30 13.50 16.71 27.09
CA LEU A 30 12.98 16.08 28.29
C LEU A 30 11.87 16.93 28.93
N ALA A 31 12.09 18.24 29.10
CA ALA A 31 11.08 19.14 29.66
C ALA A 31 9.79 19.11 28.84
N ARG A 32 9.91 19.17 27.50
CA ARG A 32 8.77 19.04 26.60
C ARG A 32 8.06 17.69 26.74
N ALA A 33 8.82 16.60 26.81
CA ALA A 33 8.26 15.26 26.98
C ALA A 33 7.51 15.11 28.32
N GLN A 34 8.02 15.69 29.40
CA GLN A 34 7.38 15.72 30.71
C GLN A 34 6.08 16.53 30.68
N THR A 35 6.03 17.65 29.95
CA THR A 35 4.79 18.43 29.77
C THR A 35 3.74 17.64 28.98
N ILE A 36 4.15 16.92 27.92
CA ILE A 36 3.22 16.14 27.09
C ILE A 36 2.64 14.94 27.84
N ALA A 37 3.49 14.19 28.53
CA ALA A 37 3.11 12.98 29.23
C ALA A 37 4.06 12.74 30.41
N PRO A 38 3.77 13.31 31.60
CA PRO A 38 4.70 13.24 32.73
C PRO A 38 4.89 11.82 33.22
N ASP A 39 3.87 10.97 33.19
CA ASP A 39 3.91 9.62 33.76
C ASP A 39 3.13 8.58 32.94
N ALA A 40 3.13 7.34 33.41
CA ALA A 40 2.45 6.22 32.77
C ALA A 40 0.92 6.41 32.74
N ALA A 41 0.33 7.02 33.77
CA ALA A 41 -1.12 7.26 33.85
C ALA A 41 -1.55 8.35 32.86
N ALA A 42 -0.80 9.45 32.76
CA ALA A 42 -1.01 10.50 31.77
C ALA A 42 -0.82 9.96 30.34
N THR A 43 0.19 9.14 30.12
CA THR A 43 0.40 8.47 28.82
C THR A 43 -0.76 7.55 28.47
N ALA A 44 -1.24 6.75 29.42
CA ALA A 44 -2.39 5.86 29.22
C ALA A 44 -3.66 6.65 28.83
N ARG A 45 -3.96 7.73 29.56
CA ARG A 45 -5.09 8.62 29.23
C ARG A 45 -4.96 9.22 27.82
N ALA A 46 -3.79 9.73 27.47
CA ALA A 46 -3.57 10.38 26.17
C ALA A 46 -3.61 9.39 24.98
N THR A 47 -3.27 8.13 25.20
CA THR A 47 -3.20 7.11 24.14
C THR A 47 -4.45 6.22 24.06
N GLY A 48 -5.28 6.21 25.10
CA GLY A 48 -6.39 5.26 25.24
C GLY A 48 -5.94 3.82 25.57
N LEU A 49 -4.66 3.62 25.89
CA LEU A 49 -4.11 2.31 26.26
C LEU A 49 -4.35 2.01 27.75
N ALA A 50 -4.39 0.72 28.10
CA ALA A 50 -4.44 0.31 29.49
C ALA A 50 -3.18 0.75 30.24
N SER A 51 -3.37 1.32 31.44
CA SER A 51 -2.25 1.83 32.25
C SER A 51 -1.19 0.75 32.57
N ALA A 52 -1.64 -0.48 32.83
CA ALA A 52 -0.74 -1.62 33.05
C ALA A 52 0.13 -1.93 31.82
N SER A 53 -0.43 -1.88 30.61
CA SER A 53 0.33 -2.10 29.37
C SER A 53 1.36 -0.99 29.12
N VAL A 54 1.03 0.26 29.44
CA VAL A 54 1.99 1.37 29.33
C VAL A 54 3.13 1.21 30.34
N ALA A 55 2.82 0.88 31.59
CA ALA A 55 3.82 0.63 32.63
C ALA A 55 4.72 -0.57 32.25
N GLN A 56 4.14 -1.65 31.73
CA GLN A 56 4.88 -2.81 31.24
C GLN A 56 5.81 -2.45 30.10
N PHE A 57 5.34 -1.67 29.11
CA PHE A 57 6.19 -1.20 28.01
C PHE A 57 7.37 -0.37 28.51
N PHE A 58 7.14 0.55 29.47
CA PHE A 58 8.21 1.34 30.07
C PHE A 58 9.22 0.45 30.79
N ALA A 59 8.76 -0.49 31.62
CA ALA A 59 9.64 -1.42 32.32
C ALA A 59 10.48 -2.28 31.36
N LEU A 60 9.86 -2.84 30.32
CA LEU A 60 10.55 -3.64 29.30
C LEU A 60 11.60 -2.82 28.58
N PHE A 61 11.28 -1.59 28.16
CA PHE A 61 12.25 -0.73 27.48
C PHE A 61 13.39 -0.32 28.41
N SER A 62 13.11 0.07 29.65
CA SER A 62 14.15 0.48 30.61
C SER A 62 15.11 -0.67 30.93
N ALA A 63 14.59 -1.88 31.20
CA ALA A 63 15.38 -3.04 31.61
C ALA A 63 16.11 -3.76 30.46
N THR A 64 15.71 -3.54 29.20
CA THR A 64 16.30 -4.23 28.05
C THR A 64 17.39 -3.38 27.42
N GLU A 65 18.62 -3.89 27.41
CA GLU A 65 19.76 -3.22 26.77
C GLU A 65 19.59 -3.13 25.24
N ARG A 66 19.26 -4.25 24.60
CA ARG A 66 19.13 -4.37 23.14
C ARG A 66 17.70 -4.14 22.68
N VAL A 67 17.41 -2.91 22.27
CA VAL A 67 16.08 -2.52 21.79
C VAL A 67 16.16 -1.96 20.37
N VAL A 68 15.37 -2.56 19.48
CA VAL A 68 15.09 -2.02 18.14
C VAL A 68 13.65 -1.51 18.10
N THR A 69 13.45 -0.25 17.72
CA THR A 69 12.11 0.28 17.44
C THR A 69 11.90 0.34 15.93
N ALA A 70 11.17 -0.62 15.37
CA ALA A 70 10.80 -0.62 13.97
C ALA A 70 9.51 0.19 13.74
N PHE A 71 9.53 1.17 12.84
CA PHE A 71 8.37 2.01 12.53
C PHE A 71 8.22 2.23 11.02
N SER A 72 7.01 2.60 10.58
CA SER A 72 6.71 2.88 9.18
C SER A 72 5.55 3.88 9.05
N GLN A 73 4.67 3.70 8.07
CA GLN A 73 3.62 4.66 7.69
C GLN A 73 2.60 4.97 8.79
N GLY A 74 2.42 4.10 9.79
CA GLY A 74 1.58 4.42 10.97
C GLY A 74 2.12 5.58 11.82
N VAL A 75 3.43 5.83 11.73
CA VAL A 75 4.11 6.98 12.34
C VAL A 75 4.26 8.09 11.30
N ASN A 76 4.77 7.77 10.11
CA ASN A 76 5.20 8.76 9.12
C ASN A 76 4.06 9.49 8.42
N GLN A 77 2.91 8.83 8.15
CA GLN A 77 1.78 9.43 7.43
C GLN A 77 0.82 10.13 8.40
N SER A 78 1.29 11.25 8.94
CA SER A 78 0.59 12.11 9.89
C SER A 78 1.01 13.55 9.69
N ALA A 79 0.16 14.50 10.08
CA ALA A 79 0.50 15.92 10.12
C ALA A 79 1.58 16.28 11.15
N GLN A 80 1.98 15.33 12.01
CA GLN A 80 3.09 15.46 12.97
C GLN A 80 4.03 14.25 12.90
N GLY A 81 4.26 13.71 11.70
CA GLY A 81 5.12 12.55 11.48
C GLY A 81 6.54 12.76 12.00
N THR A 82 7.12 13.94 11.77
CA THR A 82 8.51 14.26 12.16
C THR A 82 8.67 14.29 13.68
N ASP A 83 7.74 14.93 14.40
CA ASP A 83 7.73 14.93 15.87
C ASP A 83 7.59 13.53 16.46
N LYS A 84 6.74 12.67 15.88
CA LYS A 84 6.57 11.29 16.33
C LYS A 84 7.84 10.46 16.16
N VAL A 85 8.54 10.61 15.03
CA VAL A 85 9.83 9.95 14.79
C VAL A 85 10.89 10.48 15.76
N ASN A 86 10.94 11.80 15.99
CA ASN A 86 11.87 12.39 16.95
C ASN A 86 11.61 11.91 18.38
N ALA A 87 10.36 11.75 18.80
CA ALA A 87 10.05 11.19 20.11
C ALA A 87 10.59 9.76 20.28
N ILE A 88 10.59 8.94 19.21
CA ILE A 88 11.22 7.62 19.20
C ILE A 88 12.74 7.75 19.29
N ILE A 89 13.35 8.55 18.42
CA ILE A 89 14.81 8.74 18.36
C ILE A 89 15.35 9.25 19.69
N ASN A 90 14.69 10.21 20.34
CA ASN A 90 15.09 10.76 21.64
C ASN A 90 15.22 9.66 22.70
N CYS A 91 14.34 8.66 22.72
CA CYS A 91 14.43 7.55 23.68
C CYS A 91 15.69 6.68 23.44
N HIS A 92 16.07 6.47 22.18
CA HIS A 92 17.29 5.74 21.82
C HIS A 92 18.56 6.55 22.11
N LEU A 93 18.57 7.85 21.81
CA LEU A 93 19.69 8.73 22.15
C LEU A 93 19.89 8.82 23.67
N ALA A 94 18.80 8.96 24.44
CA ALA A 94 18.84 9.09 25.89
C ALA A 94 19.43 7.87 26.60
N THR A 95 19.40 6.71 25.94
CA THR A 95 19.87 5.43 26.48
C THR A 95 21.16 4.95 25.81
N GLY A 96 21.77 5.74 24.92
CA GLY A 96 22.96 5.33 24.17
C GLY A 96 22.74 4.12 23.24
N ARG A 97 21.47 3.78 22.94
CA ARG A 97 21.05 2.62 22.14
C ARG A 97 20.98 2.95 20.66
N ILE A 98 22.10 3.41 20.11
CA ILE A 98 22.27 3.77 18.69
C ILE A 98 23.59 3.23 18.16
N GLY A 99 23.60 2.76 16.92
CA GLY A 99 24.82 2.29 16.25
C GLY A 99 25.38 0.94 16.73
N LYS A 100 24.78 0.31 17.73
CA LYS A 100 25.22 -0.97 18.30
C LYS A 100 24.35 -2.14 17.79
N PRO A 101 24.88 -3.38 17.70
CA PRO A 101 24.10 -4.54 17.27
C PRO A 101 22.83 -4.75 18.10
N GLY A 102 21.68 -4.94 17.44
CA GLY A 102 20.39 -5.12 18.10
C GLY A 102 19.84 -3.85 18.77
N MET A 103 20.34 -2.67 18.40
CA MET A 103 19.91 -1.40 18.97
C MET A 103 19.57 -0.37 17.89
N GLY A 104 18.52 0.41 18.14
CA GLY A 104 18.27 1.66 17.45
C GLY A 104 16.87 1.81 16.84
N PRO A 105 16.54 3.03 16.43
CA PRO A 105 15.35 3.29 15.63
C PRO A 105 15.56 2.78 14.20
N PHE A 106 14.59 2.03 13.67
CA PHE A 106 14.65 1.47 12.32
C PHE A 106 13.39 1.82 11.51
N SER A 107 13.56 2.70 10.52
CA SER A 107 12.47 3.10 9.62
C SER A 107 12.31 2.09 8.49
N LEU A 108 11.24 1.32 8.52
CA LEU A 108 10.88 0.38 7.47
C LEU A 108 10.34 1.16 6.26
N THR A 109 11.16 1.26 5.22
CA THR A 109 10.76 1.92 3.97
C THR A 109 9.90 0.97 3.14
N GLY A 110 8.75 1.44 2.64
CA GLY A 110 7.78 0.58 1.96
C GLY A 110 8.21 0.13 0.56
N GLN A 111 8.70 1.03 -0.29
CA GLN A 111 9.06 0.69 -1.68
C GLN A 111 10.49 0.12 -1.74
N PRO A 112 10.75 -0.89 -2.60
CA PRO A 112 12.04 -1.58 -2.66
C PRO A 112 13.27 -0.68 -2.85
N ASN A 113 13.11 0.43 -3.57
CA ASN A 113 14.19 1.37 -3.86
C ASN A 113 13.91 2.79 -3.32
N ALA A 114 13.12 2.91 -2.24
CA ALA A 114 12.85 4.20 -1.62
C ALA A 114 14.12 4.89 -1.12
N MET A 115 15.11 4.12 -0.67
CA MET A 115 16.40 4.64 -0.24
C MET A 115 17.23 5.10 -1.45
N GLY A 116 17.33 4.28 -2.50
CA GLY A 116 18.07 4.66 -3.73
C GLY A 116 17.48 5.90 -4.42
N GLY A 117 16.15 6.06 -4.40
CA GLY A 117 15.52 7.29 -4.88
C GLY A 117 15.99 8.55 -4.12
N ARG A 118 16.33 8.43 -2.83
CA ARG A 118 16.88 9.55 -2.05
C ARG A 118 18.34 9.81 -2.38
N GLU A 119 19.12 8.74 -2.59
CA GLU A 119 20.54 8.82 -2.94
C GLU A 119 20.74 9.60 -4.24
N VAL A 120 19.87 9.40 -5.23
CA VAL A 120 19.96 10.06 -6.55
C VAL A 120 19.28 11.44 -6.62
N GLY A 121 18.78 11.98 -5.51
CA GLY A 121 18.14 13.30 -5.49
C GLY A 121 16.67 13.30 -5.92
N GLY A 122 15.97 12.16 -5.84
CA GLY A 122 14.56 12.02 -6.23
C GLY A 122 13.53 12.62 -5.25
N MET A 123 13.92 13.57 -4.41
CA MET A 123 13.00 14.31 -3.53
C MET A 123 13.16 15.82 -3.78
N ALA A 124 12.07 16.56 -3.72
CA ALA A 124 12.05 17.99 -4.01
C ALA A 124 12.94 18.84 -3.08
N ASN A 125 13.31 18.31 -1.91
CA ASN A 125 14.07 19.01 -0.88
C ASN A 125 15.57 18.66 -0.86
N GLN A 126 16.10 18.01 -1.89
CA GLN A 126 17.53 17.67 -1.97
C GLN A 126 18.03 17.62 -3.42
N LEU A 127 19.32 17.85 -3.58
CA LEU A 127 20.11 17.50 -4.75
C LEU A 127 20.56 16.03 -4.66
N ALA A 128 21.24 15.54 -5.70
CA ALA A 128 21.83 14.20 -5.71
C ALA A 128 22.88 14.00 -4.61
N ALA A 129 23.13 12.75 -4.24
CA ALA A 129 24.08 12.31 -3.22
C ALA A 129 23.84 12.93 -1.82
N HIS A 130 22.57 13.05 -1.42
CA HIS A 130 22.14 13.63 -0.13
C HIS A 130 22.64 15.07 0.11
N MET A 131 22.87 15.83 -0.96
CA MET A 131 23.24 17.24 -0.83
C MET A 131 22.00 18.13 -0.75
N GLY A 132 22.06 19.16 0.10
CA GLY A 132 21.01 20.19 0.18
C GLY A 132 21.27 21.37 -0.77
N PHE A 133 20.54 22.46 -0.57
CA PHE A 133 20.63 23.67 -1.41
C PHE A 133 21.55 24.76 -0.82
N SER A 134 22.59 24.38 -0.07
CA SER A 134 23.62 25.36 0.32
C SER A 134 24.41 25.82 -0.91
N ALA A 135 24.92 27.06 -0.92
CA ALA A 135 25.69 27.59 -2.05
C ALA A 135 26.82 26.64 -2.50
N SER A 136 27.61 26.11 -1.55
CA SER A 136 28.70 25.16 -1.83
C SER A 136 28.21 23.83 -2.43
N ALA A 137 27.02 23.37 -2.05
CA ALA A 137 26.45 22.13 -2.58
C ALA A 137 25.94 22.33 -4.02
N ILE A 138 25.30 23.47 -4.28
CA ILE A 138 24.83 23.87 -5.61
C ILE A 138 26.03 24.00 -6.56
N GLU A 139 27.07 24.71 -6.14
CA GLU A 139 28.31 24.88 -6.91
C GLU A 139 28.99 23.54 -7.20
N ARG A 140 29.14 22.68 -6.18
CA ARG A 140 29.75 21.35 -6.35
C ARG A 140 29.03 20.49 -7.38
N VAL A 141 27.70 20.39 -7.28
CA VAL A 141 26.89 19.59 -8.22
C VAL A 141 26.90 20.24 -9.61
N GLY A 142 26.81 21.57 -9.68
CA GLY A 142 26.90 22.32 -10.93
C GLY A 142 28.23 22.13 -11.65
N HIS A 143 29.35 22.20 -10.94
CA HIS A 143 30.69 21.94 -11.48
C HIS A 143 30.81 20.49 -11.97
N PHE A 144 30.34 19.51 -11.19
CA PHE A 144 30.43 18.11 -11.56
C PHE A 144 29.70 17.80 -12.89
N TRP A 145 28.49 18.34 -13.07
CA TRP A 145 27.70 18.13 -14.29
C TRP A 145 27.97 19.15 -15.40
N ASN A 146 28.85 20.13 -15.16
CA ASN A 146 29.03 21.29 -16.04
C ASN A 146 27.68 21.98 -16.35
N ALA A 147 26.83 22.12 -15.33
CA ALA A 147 25.48 22.63 -15.44
C ALA A 147 25.44 24.11 -14.99
N ALA A 148 25.31 25.02 -15.94
CA ALA A 148 25.28 26.46 -15.67
C ALA A 148 24.05 26.93 -14.87
N ASN A 149 22.91 26.24 -15.02
CA ASN A 149 21.63 26.62 -14.42
C ASN A 149 21.16 25.57 -13.42
N MET A 150 21.72 25.60 -12.20
CA MET A 150 21.33 24.70 -11.13
C MET A 150 20.10 25.21 -10.36
N ALA A 151 19.30 24.28 -9.84
CA ALA A 151 18.26 24.62 -8.88
C ALA A 151 18.88 25.17 -7.59
N THR A 152 18.38 26.33 -7.13
CA THR A 152 18.94 27.06 -5.97
C THR A 152 18.12 26.94 -4.69
N ARG A 153 16.98 26.23 -4.75
CA ARG A 153 16.06 26.03 -3.63
C ARG A 153 15.23 24.76 -3.84
N GLU A 154 14.57 24.33 -2.78
CA GLU A 154 13.64 23.20 -2.83
C GLU A 154 12.52 23.41 -3.86
N GLY A 155 12.18 22.33 -4.55
CA GLY A 155 10.97 22.26 -5.38
C GLY A 155 9.70 22.06 -4.54
N LEU A 156 8.55 22.05 -5.21
CA LEU A 156 7.27 21.77 -4.55
C LEU A 156 7.17 20.29 -4.18
N LYS A 157 6.74 20.02 -2.94
CA LYS A 157 6.37 18.66 -2.50
C LYS A 157 5.07 18.25 -3.19
N ALA A 158 4.77 16.95 -3.22
CA ALA A 158 3.71 16.40 -4.06
C ALA A 158 2.35 17.10 -3.91
N ILE A 159 1.88 17.37 -2.69
CA ILE A 159 0.59 18.03 -2.45
C ILE A 159 0.59 19.45 -3.03
N ASP A 160 1.62 20.25 -2.70
CA ASP A 160 1.78 21.63 -3.19
C ASP A 160 1.99 21.68 -4.71
N MET A 161 2.67 20.68 -5.26
CA MET A 161 2.89 20.54 -6.70
C MET A 161 1.55 20.34 -7.44
N PHE A 162 0.68 19.45 -6.96
CA PHE A 162 -0.61 19.25 -7.61
C PHE A 162 -1.59 20.41 -7.39
N GLU A 163 -1.49 21.12 -6.27
CA GLU A 163 -2.18 22.40 -6.09
C GLU A 163 -1.67 23.45 -7.09
N ALA A 164 -0.36 23.51 -7.35
CA ALA A 164 0.22 24.38 -8.37
C ALA A 164 -0.22 24.04 -9.80
N VAL A 165 -0.40 22.75 -10.11
CA VAL A 165 -1.01 22.31 -11.37
C VAL A 165 -2.46 22.77 -11.43
N ALA A 166 -3.24 22.60 -10.36
CA ALA A 166 -4.64 23.01 -10.32
C ALA A 166 -4.83 24.52 -10.55
N GLN A 167 -3.87 25.32 -10.10
CA GLN A 167 -3.78 26.78 -10.24
C GLN A 167 -3.14 27.24 -11.56
N GLY A 168 -2.68 26.33 -12.43
CA GLY A 168 -2.04 26.67 -13.70
C GLY A 168 -0.61 27.25 -13.58
N ARG A 169 0.01 27.19 -12.40
CA ARG A 169 1.41 27.61 -12.17
C ARG A 169 2.40 26.58 -12.73
N ILE A 170 2.04 25.30 -12.71
CA ILE A 170 2.76 24.24 -13.42
C ILE A 170 1.99 23.90 -14.68
N LYS A 171 2.64 24.04 -15.83
CA LYS A 171 2.05 23.81 -17.16
C LYS A 171 2.46 22.47 -17.78
N ALA A 172 3.63 21.97 -17.41
CA ALA A 172 4.17 20.70 -17.88
C ALA A 172 4.46 19.78 -16.71
N LEU A 173 4.04 18.51 -16.81
CA LEU A 173 4.35 17.47 -15.83
C LEU A 173 4.72 16.17 -16.53
N TRP A 174 5.82 15.55 -16.08
CA TRP A 174 6.20 14.20 -16.48
C TRP A 174 6.10 13.27 -15.26
N VAL A 175 5.16 12.33 -15.31
CA VAL A 175 4.97 11.29 -14.30
C VAL A 175 5.68 10.01 -14.73
N MET A 176 6.57 9.48 -13.90
CA MET A 176 7.32 8.24 -14.18
C MET A 176 7.01 7.16 -13.12
N ALA A 177 6.48 6.02 -13.56
CA ALA A 177 6.25 4.82 -12.74
C ALA A 177 5.45 5.06 -11.42
N THR A 178 4.47 5.97 -11.45
CA THR A 178 3.58 6.25 -10.31
C THR A 178 2.18 6.62 -10.78
N ASN A 179 1.18 6.48 -9.88
CA ASN A 179 -0.24 6.70 -10.17
C ASN A 179 -0.86 7.73 -9.20
N PRO A 180 -0.43 9.02 -9.25
CA PRO A 180 -0.89 10.08 -8.35
C PRO A 180 -2.40 10.32 -8.38
N ALA A 181 -3.07 9.95 -9.47
CA ALA A 181 -4.52 10.01 -9.64
C ALA A 181 -5.29 9.04 -8.72
N VAL A 182 -4.58 8.16 -7.99
CA VAL A 182 -5.15 7.25 -6.99
C VAL A 182 -4.46 7.41 -5.65
N SER A 183 -3.13 7.51 -5.64
CA SER A 183 -2.34 7.36 -4.41
C SER A 183 -2.18 8.63 -3.58
N LEU A 184 -2.52 9.81 -4.13
CA LEU A 184 -2.40 11.07 -3.40
C LEU A 184 -3.68 11.42 -2.63
N PRO A 185 -3.55 12.24 -1.56
CA PRO A 185 -4.71 12.88 -0.95
C PRO A 185 -5.52 13.66 -1.98
N ARG A 186 -6.85 13.66 -1.82
CA ARG A 186 -7.78 14.33 -2.74
C ARG A 186 -7.58 13.86 -4.19
N ALA A 187 -7.45 12.55 -4.39
CA ALA A 187 -7.12 11.94 -5.68
C ALA A 187 -8.00 12.41 -6.85
N GLY A 188 -9.31 12.65 -6.62
CA GLY A 188 -10.23 13.23 -7.58
C GLY A 188 -9.82 14.64 -8.02
N ALA A 189 -9.44 15.51 -7.08
CA ALA A 189 -8.94 16.84 -7.40
C ALA A 189 -7.60 16.78 -8.16
N VAL A 190 -6.73 15.82 -7.82
CA VAL A 190 -5.49 15.56 -8.57
C VAL A 190 -5.79 15.17 -10.01
N ARG A 191 -6.77 14.27 -10.23
CA ARG A 191 -7.21 13.87 -11.57
C ARG A 191 -7.74 15.05 -12.38
N ASP A 192 -8.50 15.94 -11.76
CA ASP A 192 -9.02 17.12 -12.44
C ASP A 192 -7.93 18.17 -12.71
N ALA A 193 -6.94 18.29 -11.82
CA ALA A 193 -5.78 19.15 -12.03
C ALA A 193 -4.93 18.68 -13.23
N LEU A 194 -4.68 17.38 -13.35
CA LEU A 194 -3.89 16.80 -14.45
C LEU A 194 -4.43 17.17 -15.83
N LYS A 195 -5.77 17.26 -15.99
CA LYS A 195 -6.43 17.65 -17.25
C LYS A 195 -6.15 19.09 -17.69
N LYS A 196 -5.61 19.94 -16.81
CA LYS A 196 -5.33 21.36 -17.08
C LYS A 196 -3.92 21.60 -17.61
N LEU A 197 -3.05 20.59 -17.61
CA LEU A 197 -1.68 20.71 -18.07
C LEU A 197 -1.64 21.00 -19.58
N GLU A 198 -0.75 21.88 -20.01
CA GLU A 198 -0.44 22.11 -21.42
C GLU A 198 0.42 20.97 -22.00
N LEU A 199 1.20 20.31 -21.14
CA LEU A 199 1.96 19.11 -21.49
C LEU A 199 1.91 18.11 -20.33
N PHE A 200 1.45 16.89 -20.60
CA PHE A 200 1.34 15.83 -19.62
C PHE A 200 1.89 14.54 -20.20
N VAL A 201 3.05 14.12 -19.69
CA VAL A 201 3.78 12.94 -20.13
C VAL A 201 3.72 11.88 -19.04
N VAL A 202 3.48 10.63 -19.44
CA VAL A 202 3.50 9.49 -18.53
C VAL A 202 4.47 8.42 -19.06
N SER A 203 5.44 8.02 -18.25
CA SER A 203 6.30 6.83 -18.48
C SER A 203 5.75 5.68 -17.64
N GLU A 204 5.24 4.63 -18.27
CA GLU A 204 4.51 3.56 -17.59
C GLU A 204 4.65 2.20 -18.29
N ASN A 205 4.55 1.12 -17.53
CA ASN A 205 4.64 -0.27 -18.01
C ASN A 205 3.28 -0.95 -18.20
N VAL A 206 2.20 -0.17 -18.11
CA VAL A 206 0.83 -0.57 -18.38
C VAL A 206 0.16 0.45 -19.31
N LEU A 207 -0.73 -0.04 -20.17
CA LEU A 207 -1.45 0.81 -21.12
C LEU A 207 -2.50 1.72 -20.46
N SER A 208 -2.94 1.37 -19.25
CA SER A 208 -4.01 2.10 -18.57
C SER A 208 -3.82 2.12 -17.05
N SER A 209 -4.09 3.28 -16.49
CA SER A 209 -4.15 3.59 -15.06
C SER A 209 -4.94 4.89 -14.90
N ASP A 210 -5.47 5.21 -13.71
CA ASP A 210 -6.19 6.49 -13.52
C ASP A 210 -5.33 7.72 -13.88
N THR A 211 -4.00 7.66 -13.74
CA THR A 211 -3.08 8.74 -14.14
C THR A 211 -2.95 8.83 -15.66
N VAL A 212 -2.78 7.71 -16.37
CA VAL A 212 -2.78 7.69 -17.85
C VAL A 212 -4.12 8.21 -18.37
N ASN A 213 -5.21 7.71 -17.80
CA ASN A 213 -6.58 8.03 -18.18
C ASN A 213 -7.01 9.46 -17.75
N ALA A 214 -6.15 10.21 -17.04
CA ALA A 214 -6.41 11.61 -16.70
C ALA A 214 -6.09 12.59 -17.85
N GLY A 215 -5.89 12.07 -19.07
CA GLY A 215 -5.64 12.87 -20.27
C GLY A 215 -4.15 13.05 -20.57
N ALA A 216 -3.34 12.02 -20.40
CA ALA A 216 -1.93 12.07 -20.82
C ALA A 216 -1.82 12.42 -22.32
N HIS A 217 -1.03 13.43 -22.64
CA HIS A 217 -0.74 13.84 -24.01
C HIS A 217 0.28 12.89 -24.67
N VAL A 218 1.21 12.35 -23.88
CA VAL A 218 2.24 11.42 -24.32
C VAL A 218 2.32 10.26 -23.33
N LEU A 219 2.24 9.03 -23.85
CA LEU A 219 2.47 7.79 -23.09
C LEU A 219 3.73 7.10 -23.62
N LEU A 220 4.75 6.96 -22.77
CA LEU A 220 6.03 6.36 -23.11
C LEU A 220 6.11 4.94 -22.52
N PRO A 221 6.31 3.90 -23.35
CA PRO A 221 6.37 2.52 -22.87
C PRO A 221 7.67 2.26 -22.10
N ALA A 222 7.55 2.11 -20.79
CA ALA A 222 8.68 1.93 -19.88
C ALA A 222 8.91 0.46 -19.52
N ALA A 223 10.17 0.08 -19.31
CA ALA A 223 10.54 -1.26 -18.85
C ALA A 223 9.88 -1.61 -17.49
N ALA A 224 9.37 -2.83 -17.35
CA ALA A 224 8.89 -3.39 -16.09
C ALA A 224 10.03 -3.97 -15.23
N TRP A 225 9.72 -4.35 -13.98
CA TRP A 225 10.73 -4.82 -13.01
C TRP A 225 11.62 -5.96 -13.53
N GLY A 226 11.05 -6.97 -14.20
CA GLY A 226 11.83 -8.12 -14.71
C GLY A 226 12.69 -7.81 -15.94
N GLU A 227 12.50 -6.65 -16.55
CA GLU A 227 13.18 -6.18 -17.75
C GLU A 227 14.24 -5.12 -17.43
N LYS A 228 14.17 -4.53 -16.24
CA LYS A 228 15.04 -3.44 -15.81
C LYS A 228 16.43 -3.95 -15.43
N ASP A 229 17.41 -3.11 -15.73
CA ASP A 229 18.80 -3.28 -15.36
C ASP A 229 19.27 -2.09 -14.50
N GLY A 230 19.94 -2.36 -13.39
CA GLY A 230 20.51 -1.33 -12.51
C GLY A 230 20.76 -1.83 -11.08
N THR A 231 20.55 -0.96 -10.10
CA THR A 231 20.69 -1.26 -8.67
C THR A 231 19.47 -0.84 -7.87
N VAL A 232 19.24 -1.49 -6.73
CA VAL A 232 18.24 -1.12 -5.73
C VAL A 232 18.88 -1.02 -4.35
N THR A 233 18.52 0.00 -3.58
CA THR A 233 18.99 0.19 -2.21
C THR A 233 17.86 -0.03 -1.20
N ASN A 234 18.02 -0.98 -0.29
CA ASN A 234 17.03 -1.35 0.72
C ASN A 234 17.08 -0.46 1.98
N SER A 235 16.22 -0.72 2.98
CA SER A 235 16.12 0.11 4.21
C SER A 235 17.37 0.13 5.08
N GLU A 236 18.23 -0.89 4.98
CA GLU A 236 19.48 -0.97 5.75
C GLU A 236 20.69 -0.43 4.98
N ARG A 237 20.46 0.20 3.81
CA ARG A 237 21.47 0.79 2.91
C ARG A 237 22.25 -0.22 2.06
N CYS A 238 21.75 -1.45 1.95
CA CYS A 238 22.33 -2.46 1.08
C CYS A 238 21.92 -2.17 -0.38
N ILE A 239 22.92 -1.88 -1.20
CA ILE A 239 22.84 -1.76 -2.66
C ILE A 239 22.96 -3.17 -3.24
N SER A 240 21.95 -3.57 -4.00
CA SER A 240 21.90 -4.87 -4.68
C SER A 240 21.73 -4.69 -6.18
N ARG A 241 22.37 -5.55 -6.97
CA ARG A 241 22.27 -5.55 -8.42
C ARG A 241 20.92 -6.12 -8.89
N GLN A 242 20.13 -5.32 -9.62
CA GLN A 242 18.89 -5.75 -10.29
C GLN A 242 19.19 -6.13 -11.74
N ARG A 243 19.17 -7.44 -12.04
CA ARG A 243 19.47 -7.96 -13.38
C ARG A 243 18.17 -8.28 -14.14
N PRO A 244 18.10 -8.00 -15.44
CA PRO A 244 16.98 -8.41 -16.26
C PRO A 244 16.94 -9.94 -16.36
N PHE A 245 15.75 -10.53 -16.25
CA PHE A 245 15.50 -11.94 -16.53
C PHE A 245 14.45 -12.13 -17.64
N LEU A 246 13.97 -11.02 -18.21
CA LEU A 246 13.09 -10.96 -19.37
C LEU A 246 13.65 -9.94 -20.37
N PRO A 247 13.47 -10.18 -21.69
CA PRO A 247 13.78 -9.18 -22.70
C PRO A 247 12.77 -8.02 -22.63
N LEU A 248 13.17 -6.84 -23.12
CA LEU A 248 12.26 -5.71 -23.27
C LEU A 248 11.14 -6.04 -24.27
N PRO A 249 9.86 -5.83 -23.91
CA PRO A 249 8.74 -6.11 -24.81
C PRO A 249 8.59 -5.00 -25.86
N GLY A 250 8.58 -5.38 -27.14
CA GLY A 250 8.32 -4.46 -28.26
C GLY A 250 9.24 -3.24 -28.25
N GLU A 251 8.64 -2.05 -28.22
CA GLU A 251 9.35 -0.77 -28.21
C GLU A 251 9.65 -0.24 -26.81
N ALA A 252 9.36 -1.00 -25.75
CA ALA A 252 9.64 -0.57 -24.39
C ALA A 252 11.13 -0.27 -24.19
N ARG A 253 11.41 0.78 -23.42
CA ARG A 253 12.78 1.20 -23.10
C ARG A 253 12.92 1.49 -21.60
N PRO A 254 14.12 1.33 -21.01
CA PRO A 254 14.36 1.73 -19.64
C PRO A 254 14.14 3.24 -19.45
N ASP A 255 13.64 3.64 -18.27
CA ASP A 255 13.37 5.05 -17.95
C ASP A 255 14.59 5.96 -18.18
N TRP A 256 15.81 5.51 -17.84
CA TRP A 256 17.04 6.29 -18.06
C TRP A 256 17.30 6.57 -19.54
N TRP A 257 17.02 5.60 -20.41
CA TRP A 257 17.20 5.75 -21.85
C TRP A 257 16.19 6.76 -22.41
N ILE A 258 14.95 6.70 -21.94
CA ILE A 258 13.89 7.64 -22.33
C ILE A 258 14.31 9.08 -21.96
N VAL A 259 14.82 9.29 -20.74
CA VAL A 259 15.32 10.59 -20.29
C VAL A 259 16.51 11.06 -21.14
N SER A 260 17.48 10.18 -21.42
CA SER A 260 18.61 10.50 -22.31
C SER A 260 18.16 10.92 -23.71
N GLU A 261 17.17 10.26 -24.28
CA GLU A 261 16.67 10.55 -25.62
C GLU A 261 15.88 11.87 -25.70
N VAL A 262 15.17 12.23 -24.63
CA VAL A 262 14.55 13.56 -24.49
C VAL A 262 15.64 14.62 -24.37
N ALA A 263 16.62 14.43 -23.50
CA ALA A 263 17.74 15.36 -23.32
C ALA A 263 18.53 15.58 -24.61
N ARG A 264 18.77 14.51 -25.38
CA ARG A 264 19.42 14.57 -26.70
C ARG A 264 18.65 15.45 -27.68
N ARG A 265 17.32 15.33 -27.74
CA ARG A 265 16.45 16.15 -28.60
C ARG A 265 16.38 17.62 -28.17
N LEU A 266 16.65 17.88 -26.89
CA LEU A 266 16.78 19.24 -26.34
C LEU A 266 18.19 19.84 -26.51
N GLY A 267 19.13 19.12 -27.16
CA GLY A 267 20.49 19.59 -27.39
C GLY A 267 21.51 19.22 -26.31
N HIS A 268 21.13 18.41 -25.32
CA HIS A 268 22.00 17.99 -24.21
C HIS A 268 22.60 16.58 -24.40
N GLY A 269 22.67 16.07 -25.64
CA GLY A 269 23.07 14.69 -25.91
C GLY A 269 24.44 14.29 -25.34
N GLY A 270 25.41 15.21 -25.31
CA GLY A 270 26.74 14.96 -24.74
C GLY A 270 26.72 14.70 -23.22
N ALA A 271 25.84 15.37 -22.47
CA ALA A 271 25.72 15.19 -21.02
C ALA A 271 24.95 13.92 -20.63
N PHE A 272 24.22 13.32 -21.57
CA PHE A 272 23.37 12.15 -21.35
C PHE A 272 23.78 10.94 -22.20
N ALA A 273 25.04 10.88 -22.63
CA ALA A 273 25.60 9.86 -23.52
C ALA A 273 25.84 8.49 -22.83
N TYR A 274 24.92 8.07 -21.97
CA TYR A 274 24.97 6.79 -21.26
C TYR A 274 24.65 5.63 -22.22
N ARG A 275 25.45 4.57 -22.13
CA ARG A 275 25.27 3.34 -22.93
C ARG A 275 24.65 2.22 -22.10
N SER A 276 24.90 2.24 -20.78
CA SER A 276 24.43 1.21 -19.85
C SER A 276 24.11 1.80 -18.47
N ALA A 277 23.44 1.02 -17.63
CA ALA A 277 23.23 1.39 -16.22
C ALA A 277 24.55 1.51 -15.44
N ALA A 278 25.62 0.84 -15.89
CA ALA A 278 26.94 0.92 -15.29
C ALA A 278 27.56 2.31 -15.48
N ASP A 279 27.39 2.95 -16.65
CA ASP A 279 27.84 4.33 -16.88
C ASP A 279 27.23 5.29 -15.85
N ILE A 280 25.91 5.18 -15.64
CA ILE A 280 25.16 6.01 -14.67
C ILE A 280 25.60 5.71 -13.23
N PHE A 281 25.80 4.43 -12.90
CA PHE A 281 26.25 4.03 -11.57
C PHE A 281 27.63 4.58 -11.23
N ARG A 282 28.58 4.53 -12.19
CA ARG A 282 29.92 5.11 -12.03
C ARG A 282 29.87 6.61 -11.82
N GLU A 283 29.06 7.33 -12.60
CA GLU A 283 28.86 8.77 -12.42
C GLU A 283 28.27 9.08 -11.04
N HIS A 284 27.23 8.35 -10.63
CA HIS A 284 26.61 8.50 -9.31
C HIS A 284 27.61 8.25 -8.18
N ALA A 285 28.47 7.24 -8.32
CA ALA A 285 29.51 6.94 -7.36
C ALA A 285 30.58 8.04 -7.29
N ALA A 286 31.01 8.57 -8.44
CA ALA A 286 31.94 9.69 -8.51
C ALA A 286 31.38 10.95 -7.83
N LEU A 287 30.11 11.30 -8.09
CA LEU A 287 29.46 12.45 -7.47
C LEU A 287 29.34 12.29 -5.95
N SER A 288 29.04 11.07 -5.47
CA SER A 288 28.92 10.81 -4.02
C SER A 288 30.23 11.07 -3.26
N ALA A 289 31.37 10.87 -3.90
CA ALA A 289 32.70 11.01 -3.32
C ALA A 289 33.29 12.42 -3.46
N LEU A 290 32.83 13.18 -4.46
CA LEU A 290 33.34 14.52 -4.77
C LEU A 290 33.32 15.43 -3.53
N GLU A 291 34.50 15.82 -3.05
CA GLU A 291 34.67 16.65 -1.84
C GLU A 291 33.83 16.16 -0.65
N ASN A 292 33.65 14.85 -0.52
CA ASN A 292 32.90 14.30 0.60
C ASN A 292 33.75 14.37 1.88
N GLY A 293 34.96 13.83 1.85
CA GLY A 293 35.90 13.89 2.97
C GLY A 293 35.37 13.29 4.27
N GLY A 294 34.27 12.51 4.23
CA GLY A 294 33.58 12.00 5.43
C GLY A 294 32.61 12.99 6.09
N THR A 295 32.35 14.14 5.46
CA THR A 295 31.40 15.14 5.94
C THR A 295 29.95 14.79 5.63
N ARG A 296 29.71 13.87 4.69
CA ARG A 296 28.38 13.36 4.32
C ARG A 296 28.32 11.85 4.48
N ALA A 297 27.15 11.32 4.85
CA ALA A 297 26.98 9.90 5.15
C ALA A 297 27.09 9.00 3.91
N PHE A 298 26.54 9.47 2.79
CA PHE A 298 26.49 8.70 1.55
C PHE A 298 27.76 8.95 0.75
N ASP A 299 28.56 7.90 0.59
CA ASP A 299 29.79 7.86 -0.19
C ASP A 299 29.94 6.44 -0.71
N ILE A 300 29.94 6.25 -2.02
CA ILE A 300 30.22 4.97 -2.68
C ILE A 300 31.37 5.12 -3.68
N GLY A 301 32.26 6.09 -3.47
CA GLY A 301 33.37 6.40 -4.37
C GLY A 301 34.29 5.23 -4.68
N GLY A 302 34.43 4.28 -3.75
CA GLY A 302 35.18 3.05 -3.96
C GLY A 302 34.63 2.16 -5.09
N LEU A 303 33.41 2.43 -5.56
CA LEU A 303 32.75 1.69 -6.63
C LEU A 303 32.75 2.44 -7.98
N ARG A 304 33.34 3.64 -8.07
CA ARG A 304 33.35 4.46 -9.29
C ARG A 304 34.16 3.84 -10.44
N GLY A 305 35.11 2.97 -10.12
CA GLY A 305 36.02 2.32 -11.06
C GLY A 305 35.53 0.96 -11.56
N LEU A 306 34.32 0.52 -11.19
CA LEU A 306 33.78 -0.75 -11.67
C LEU A 306 33.57 -0.69 -13.18
N ASP A 307 34.25 -1.55 -13.92
CA ASP A 307 33.90 -1.81 -15.32
C ASP A 307 32.55 -2.52 -15.43
N ASP A 308 32.10 -2.75 -16.66
CA ASP A 308 30.77 -3.33 -16.90
C ASP A 308 30.68 -4.79 -16.42
N GLU A 309 31.77 -5.56 -16.48
CA GLU A 309 31.81 -6.94 -15.98
C GLU A 309 31.71 -6.98 -14.45
N ALA A 310 32.50 -6.16 -13.76
CA ALA A 310 32.49 -6.02 -12.32
C ALA A 310 31.15 -5.47 -11.79
N PHE A 311 30.54 -4.50 -12.49
CA PHE A 311 29.19 -4.02 -12.18
C PHE A 311 28.14 -5.14 -12.33
N ASN A 312 28.26 -5.98 -13.35
CA ASN A 312 27.36 -7.11 -13.56
C ASN A 312 27.56 -8.22 -12.53
N ALA A 313 28.79 -8.41 -12.03
CA ALA A 313 29.13 -9.36 -10.97
C ALA A 313 28.96 -8.80 -9.54
N LEU A 314 28.55 -7.53 -9.40
CA LEU A 314 28.50 -6.86 -8.10
C LEU A 314 27.65 -7.63 -7.07
N ASP A 315 28.32 -8.04 -6.00
CA ASP A 315 27.69 -8.58 -4.80
C ASP A 315 26.98 -7.47 -4.00
N PRO A 316 25.98 -7.81 -3.17
CA PRO A 316 25.34 -6.82 -2.32
C PRO A 316 26.33 -6.11 -1.39
N VAL A 317 26.31 -4.78 -1.39
CA VAL A 317 27.21 -3.94 -0.58
C VAL A 317 26.44 -2.89 0.20
N HIS A 318 26.87 -2.58 1.42
CA HIS A 318 26.28 -1.50 2.21
C HIS A 318 27.05 -0.21 1.96
N TRP A 319 26.35 0.91 1.72
CA TRP A 319 27.03 2.20 1.81
C TRP A 319 27.15 2.64 3.29
N PRO A 320 28.25 3.32 3.66
CA PRO A 320 29.26 3.91 2.77
C PRO A 320 30.35 2.92 2.29
N GLN A 321 30.85 3.12 1.08
CA GLN A 321 31.99 2.47 0.43
C GLN A 321 32.99 3.53 -0.09
N PRO A 322 33.66 4.27 0.80
CA PRO A 322 34.56 5.35 0.40
C PRO A 322 35.84 4.83 -0.26
N GLU A 323 36.37 5.56 -1.23
CA GLU A 323 37.67 5.23 -1.85
C GLU A 323 38.82 5.37 -0.84
N GLY A 324 39.72 4.38 -0.80
CA GLY A 324 40.92 4.40 0.04
C GLY A 324 40.69 4.40 1.55
N ARG A 325 39.46 4.12 2.03
CA ARG A 325 39.11 4.13 3.45
C ARG A 325 38.35 2.87 3.84
N THR A 326 38.50 2.45 5.09
CA THR A 326 37.74 1.30 5.61
C THR A 326 36.26 1.69 5.77
N PRO A 327 35.31 0.93 5.18
CA PRO A 327 33.89 1.18 5.33
C PRO A 327 33.43 1.16 6.79
N ALA A 328 32.59 2.13 7.18
CA ALA A 328 31.94 2.10 8.47
C ALA A 328 30.85 1.01 8.49
N GLN A 329 31.01 -0.01 9.32
CA GLN A 329 30.02 -1.10 9.41
C GLN A 329 28.71 -0.65 10.09
N ARG A 330 28.79 0.30 11.03
CA ARG A 330 27.63 0.89 11.73
C ARG A 330 27.89 2.37 12.00
N PHE A 331 26.83 3.16 11.94
CA PHE A 331 26.90 4.59 12.24
C PHE A 331 26.61 4.88 13.72
N PHE A 332 27.26 5.92 14.24
CA PHE A 332 26.87 6.65 15.45
C PHE A 332 27.11 5.96 16.81
N ALA A 333 27.68 4.75 16.85
CA ALA A 333 27.99 4.07 18.11
C ALA A 333 28.88 4.93 19.02
N ASP A 334 29.89 5.57 18.43
CA ASP A 334 30.87 6.43 19.11
C ASP A 334 30.64 7.93 18.78
N GLY A 335 29.41 8.29 18.41
CA GLY A 335 29.09 9.64 17.93
C GLY A 335 29.48 9.87 16.46
N GLY A 336 29.99 11.06 16.13
CA GLY A 336 30.32 11.40 14.75
C GLY A 336 29.08 11.60 13.87
N PHE A 337 28.05 12.25 14.42
CA PHE A 337 26.83 12.57 13.69
C PHE A 337 27.09 13.57 12.56
N PHE A 338 26.24 13.61 11.55
CA PHE A 338 26.39 14.52 10.40
C PHE A 338 25.85 15.94 10.66
N THR A 339 25.78 16.33 11.94
CA THR A 339 25.56 17.73 12.36
C THR A 339 26.88 18.51 12.33
N PRO A 340 26.83 19.86 12.28
CA PRO A 340 28.04 20.69 12.22
C PRO A 340 29.04 20.45 13.36
N ASP A 341 28.57 20.14 14.57
CA ASP A 341 29.39 19.87 15.76
C ASP A 341 29.60 18.37 16.03
N ARG A 342 29.16 17.51 15.11
CA ARG A 342 29.26 16.04 15.18
C ARG A 342 28.50 15.39 16.35
N LYS A 343 27.62 16.13 17.03
CA LYS A 343 26.75 15.63 18.11
C LYS A 343 25.31 15.39 17.64
N ALA A 344 24.67 14.35 18.17
CA ALA A 344 23.25 14.09 17.96
C ALA A 344 22.42 15.25 18.55
N MET A 345 21.35 15.63 17.87
CA MET A 345 20.45 16.69 18.34
C MET A 345 19.15 16.08 18.84
N PHE A 346 18.86 16.23 20.12
CA PHE A 346 17.53 15.99 20.65
C PHE A 346 16.57 17.06 20.13
N ILE A 347 15.37 16.64 19.73
CA ILE A 347 14.32 17.55 19.27
C ILE A 347 13.18 17.55 20.28
N ALA A 348 12.77 18.71 20.74
CA ALA A 348 11.60 18.86 21.59
C ALA A 348 10.31 18.72 20.76
N PRO A 349 9.54 17.63 20.89
CA PRO A 349 8.40 17.39 20.02
C PRO A 349 7.23 18.32 20.35
N GLN A 350 6.45 18.71 19.35
CA GLN A 350 5.20 19.45 19.60
C GLN A 350 4.14 18.58 20.32
N PRO A 351 3.22 19.18 21.10
CA PRO A 351 2.09 18.45 21.67
C PRO A 351 1.29 17.70 20.59
N PRO A 352 0.90 16.42 20.82
CA PRO A 352 0.15 15.65 19.85
C PRO A 352 -1.19 16.32 19.49
N MET A 353 -1.45 16.45 18.19
CA MET A 353 -2.63 17.07 17.62
C MET A 353 -2.98 16.37 16.31
N LEU A 354 -4.28 16.28 16.00
CA LEU A 354 -4.74 15.86 14.68
C LEU A 354 -4.71 17.06 13.73
N GLY A 355 -4.37 16.83 12.47
CA GLY A 355 -4.45 17.83 11.41
C GLY A 355 -5.88 18.30 11.13
N GLU A 356 -6.88 17.44 11.37
CA GLU A 356 -8.30 17.80 11.37
C GLU A 356 -8.98 17.23 12.63
N ALA A 357 -9.75 18.07 13.33
CA ALA A 357 -10.49 17.65 14.51
C ALA A 357 -11.69 16.77 14.11
N ILE A 358 -11.98 15.76 14.94
CA ILE A 358 -13.25 15.03 14.86
C ILE A 358 -14.38 15.98 15.25
N ALA A 359 -15.45 15.99 14.46
CA ALA A 359 -16.60 16.87 14.63
C ALA A 359 -17.91 16.08 14.51
N GLU A 360 -19.03 16.65 14.93
CA GLU A 360 -20.35 15.99 14.88
C GLU A 360 -20.70 15.47 13.48
N ARG A 361 -20.38 16.26 12.43
CA ARG A 361 -20.59 15.87 11.02
C ARG A 361 -19.69 14.71 10.57
N PHE A 362 -18.52 14.56 11.16
CA PHE A 362 -17.51 13.54 10.81
C PHE A 362 -16.98 12.88 12.09
N PRO A 363 -17.81 12.04 12.75
CA PRO A 363 -17.57 11.60 14.13
C PRO A 363 -16.55 10.46 14.24
N LEU A 364 -16.08 9.92 13.12
CA LEU A 364 -15.18 8.77 13.08
C LEU A 364 -13.80 9.16 12.54
N ARG A 365 -12.76 8.43 12.96
CA ARG A 365 -11.41 8.58 12.44
C ARG A 365 -11.11 7.51 11.40
N LEU A 366 -10.83 7.91 10.17
CA LEU A 366 -10.42 7.03 9.08
C LEU A 366 -8.91 6.78 9.10
N ASN A 367 -8.55 5.50 9.17
CA ASN A 367 -7.20 4.98 9.03
C ASN A 367 -7.08 4.21 7.71
N THR A 368 -6.12 4.59 6.87
CA THR A 368 -5.88 3.88 5.61
C THR A 368 -4.69 2.94 5.70
N GLY A 369 -4.79 1.76 5.08
CA GLY A 369 -3.72 0.76 5.16
C GLY A 369 -3.58 -0.10 3.92
N ARG A 370 -2.95 -1.27 4.11
CA ARG A 370 -2.59 -2.19 3.03
C ARG A 370 -3.06 -3.59 3.36
N LEU A 371 -3.39 -4.33 2.32
CA LEU A 371 -3.56 -5.76 2.30
C LEU A 371 -2.24 -6.40 1.93
N ARG A 372 -1.97 -7.58 2.50
CA ARG A 372 -0.73 -8.33 2.28
C ARG A 372 -0.47 -8.64 0.80
N ASP A 373 -1.50 -9.07 0.08
CA ASP A 373 -1.37 -9.63 -1.28
C ASP A 373 -1.55 -8.59 -2.40
N GLN A 374 -1.83 -7.33 -2.03
CA GLN A 374 -2.01 -6.26 -3.00
C GLN A 374 -0.91 -5.21 -2.87
N TRP A 375 -0.40 -4.76 -4.03
CA TRP A 375 0.67 -3.79 -4.08
C TRP A 375 0.17 -2.47 -4.67
N HIS A 376 0.20 -1.41 -3.86
CA HIS A 376 -0.25 -0.06 -4.22
C HIS A 376 -1.59 -0.09 -4.99
N THR A 377 -1.65 0.46 -6.19
CA THR A 377 -2.88 0.69 -6.97
C THR A 377 -3.25 -0.49 -7.87
N MET A 378 -2.71 -1.68 -7.58
CA MET A 378 -3.03 -2.95 -8.23
C MET A 378 -2.77 -3.01 -9.75
N THR A 379 -1.97 -2.11 -10.32
CA THR A 379 -1.59 -2.15 -11.77
C THR A 379 -0.88 -3.46 -12.16
N ARG A 380 -0.24 -4.13 -11.19
CA ARG A 380 0.39 -5.45 -11.34
C ARG A 380 -0.34 -6.54 -10.56
N THR A 381 -0.48 -6.40 -9.24
CA THR A 381 -1.07 -7.46 -8.40
C THR A 381 -2.56 -7.71 -8.70
N GLY A 382 -3.29 -6.70 -9.17
CA GLY A 382 -4.68 -6.83 -9.62
C GLY A 382 -4.87 -7.66 -10.88
N LYS A 383 -3.79 -8.05 -11.57
CA LYS A 383 -3.82 -9.00 -12.69
C LYS A 383 -3.72 -10.46 -12.23
N SER A 384 -3.32 -10.71 -10.98
CA SER A 384 -3.09 -12.06 -10.47
C SER A 384 -4.34 -12.60 -9.76
N GLN A 385 -4.92 -13.66 -10.32
CA GLN A 385 -6.03 -14.40 -9.71
C GLN A 385 -5.68 -14.86 -8.29
N ARG A 386 -4.49 -15.43 -8.11
CA ARG A 386 -4.05 -15.98 -6.82
C ARG A 386 -3.93 -14.91 -5.74
N LEU A 387 -3.42 -13.72 -6.09
CA LEU A 387 -3.28 -12.61 -5.14
C LEU A 387 -4.62 -11.91 -4.85
N GLY A 388 -5.53 -11.86 -5.85
CA GLY A 388 -6.87 -11.31 -5.68
C GLY A 388 -7.83 -12.19 -4.86
N ALA A 389 -7.49 -13.46 -4.64
CA ALA A 389 -8.40 -14.42 -4.04
C ALA A 389 -8.76 -14.16 -2.57
N HIS A 390 -7.90 -13.48 -1.78
CA HIS A 390 -8.19 -13.18 -0.37
C HIS A 390 -9.10 -11.97 -0.15
N ALA A 391 -9.08 -11.01 -1.08
CA ALA A 391 -9.87 -9.79 -0.98
C ALA A 391 -10.31 -9.38 -2.38
N GLN A 392 -11.54 -9.74 -2.70
CA GLN A 392 -12.14 -9.55 -4.02
C GLN A 392 -12.74 -8.14 -4.17
N GLU A 393 -13.11 -7.51 -3.06
CA GLU A 393 -13.82 -6.23 -3.02
C GLU A 393 -13.15 -5.24 -2.07
N PRO A 394 -13.23 -3.93 -2.34
CA PRO A 394 -12.81 -2.91 -1.40
C PRO A 394 -13.73 -2.95 -0.18
N CYS A 395 -13.16 -2.98 1.02
CA CYS A 395 -13.93 -3.05 2.26
C CYS A 395 -13.60 -1.93 3.24
N VAL A 396 -14.59 -1.61 4.08
CA VAL A 396 -14.42 -0.77 5.27
C VAL A 396 -14.59 -1.65 6.50
N GLU A 397 -13.57 -1.72 7.33
CA GLU A 397 -13.66 -2.41 8.61
C GLU A 397 -14.19 -1.47 9.68
N VAL A 398 -15.18 -1.95 10.45
CA VAL A 398 -15.89 -1.16 11.47
C VAL A 398 -16.07 -2.00 12.73
N HIS A 399 -15.93 -1.36 13.89
CA HIS A 399 -16.21 -2.00 15.18
C HIS A 399 -17.73 -2.29 15.32
N PRO A 400 -18.15 -3.41 15.95
CA PRO A 400 -19.58 -3.76 16.08
C PRO A 400 -20.46 -2.66 16.69
N ALA A 401 -19.96 -1.94 17.71
CA ALA A 401 -20.72 -0.85 18.34
C ALA A 401 -20.98 0.33 17.41
N ASP A 402 -20.02 0.65 16.54
CA ASP A 402 -20.18 1.74 15.56
C ASP A 402 -21.04 1.27 14.38
N ALA A 403 -20.91 0.00 13.97
CA ALA A 403 -21.82 -0.58 12.98
C ALA A 403 -23.28 -0.49 13.44
N ALA A 404 -23.57 -0.85 14.69
CA ALA A 404 -24.91 -0.70 15.27
C ALA A 404 -25.35 0.77 15.34
N ARG A 405 -24.47 1.68 15.77
CA ARG A 405 -24.76 3.13 15.86
C ARG A 405 -25.08 3.74 14.49
N HIS A 406 -24.41 3.29 13.44
CA HIS A 406 -24.52 3.84 12.08
C HIS A 406 -25.41 3.01 11.15
N GLY A 407 -26.12 1.99 11.66
CA GLY A 407 -27.03 1.17 10.86
C GLY A 407 -26.35 0.33 9.78
N LEU A 408 -25.10 -0.09 10.00
CA LEU A 408 -24.33 -0.90 9.06
C LEU A 408 -24.56 -2.39 9.29
N THR A 409 -24.63 -3.15 8.21
CA THR A 409 -24.75 -4.61 8.23
C THR A 409 -23.50 -5.25 7.62
N ASP A 410 -22.99 -6.32 8.23
CA ASP A 410 -21.86 -7.08 7.67
C ASP A 410 -22.20 -7.60 6.27
N GLY A 411 -21.29 -7.43 5.31
CA GLY A 411 -21.55 -7.73 3.89
C GLY A 411 -22.46 -6.74 3.16
N GLY A 412 -23.04 -5.75 3.84
CA GLY A 412 -23.70 -4.60 3.21
C GLY A 412 -22.72 -3.67 2.51
N LEU A 413 -23.22 -2.69 1.76
CA LEU A 413 -22.40 -1.60 1.23
C LEU A 413 -22.55 -0.35 2.11
N ALA A 414 -21.48 0.43 2.21
CA ALA A 414 -21.48 1.70 2.93
C ALA A 414 -20.71 2.76 2.14
N MET A 415 -21.22 3.99 2.19
CA MET A 415 -20.50 5.17 1.74
C MET A 415 -19.70 5.73 2.92
N VAL A 416 -18.40 5.90 2.71
CA VAL A 416 -17.54 6.68 3.60
C VAL A 416 -17.36 8.05 2.99
N THR A 417 -17.61 9.09 3.78
CA THR A 417 -17.57 10.48 3.35
C THR A 417 -16.66 11.28 4.24
N THR A 418 -15.82 12.13 3.65
CA THR A 418 -15.02 13.15 4.35
C THR A 418 -15.34 14.51 3.77
N ARG A 419 -14.72 15.58 4.28
CA ARG A 419 -14.81 16.90 3.66
C ARG A 419 -14.27 16.92 2.22
N PHE A 420 -13.43 15.96 1.85
CA PHE A 420 -12.68 15.96 0.60
C PHE A 420 -13.32 15.14 -0.52
N GLY A 421 -14.14 14.16 -0.17
CA GLY A 421 -14.75 13.26 -1.12
C GLY A 421 -15.50 12.12 -0.46
N GLN A 422 -15.91 11.16 -1.28
CA GLN A 422 -16.63 9.98 -0.84
C GLN A 422 -16.20 8.74 -1.63
N ALA A 423 -16.31 7.58 -1.00
CA ALA A 423 -16.04 6.30 -1.63
C ALA A 423 -16.89 5.19 -0.99
N THR A 424 -17.21 4.18 -1.77
CA THR A 424 -18.11 3.08 -1.41
C THR A 424 -17.34 1.79 -1.17
N PHE A 425 -17.67 1.10 -0.07
CA PHE A 425 -16.98 -0.10 0.36
C PHE A 425 -17.96 -1.16 0.86
N ARG A 426 -17.56 -2.42 0.74
CA ARG A 426 -18.21 -3.54 1.44
C ARG A 426 -17.94 -3.44 2.94
N VAL A 427 -18.98 -3.51 3.76
CA VAL A 427 -18.84 -3.46 5.22
C VAL A 427 -18.28 -4.78 5.73
N ARG A 428 -17.25 -4.68 6.59
CA ARG A 428 -16.72 -5.80 7.37
C ARG A 428 -16.77 -5.44 8.85
N ILE A 429 -17.61 -6.12 9.61
CA ILE A 429 -17.69 -5.91 11.06
C ILE A 429 -16.59 -6.72 11.76
N SER A 430 -15.76 -6.05 12.56
CA SER A 430 -14.66 -6.70 13.29
C SER A 430 -14.39 -6.06 14.64
N GLU A 431 -14.32 -6.89 15.69
CA GLU A 431 -13.87 -6.48 17.03
C GLU A 431 -12.39 -6.09 17.08
N SER A 432 -11.61 -6.42 16.05
CA SER A 432 -10.21 -5.98 15.94
C SER A 432 -10.08 -4.47 15.67
N GLN A 433 -11.16 -3.82 15.26
CA GLN A 433 -11.18 -2.37 15.05
C GLN A 433 -11.49 -1.64 16.34
N GLN A 434 -10.81 -0.52 16.57
CA GLN A 434 -11.11 0.35 17.70
C GLN A 434 -12.43 1.10 17.46
N SER A 435 -13.30 1.17 18.47
CA SER A 435 -14.51 1.97 18.35
C SER A 435 -14.20 3.46 18.10
N GLY A 436 -15.01 4.11 17.28
CA GLY A 436 -14.78 5.46 16.77
C GLY A 436 -13.78 5.54 15.60
N SER A 437 -13.32 4.40 15.08
CA SER A 437 -12.37 4.34 13.96
C SER A 437 -12.87 3.48 12.80
N LEU A 438 -12.44 3.84 11.60
CA LEU A 438 -12.65 3.09 10.35
C LEU A 438 -11.30 2.66 9.78
N PHE A 439 -11.24 1.47 9.18
CA PHE A 439 -10.08 1.06 8.38
C PHE A 439 -10.47 0.79 6.93
N VAL A 440 -9.69 1.36 5.99
CA VAL A 440 -9.87 1.14 4.55
C VAL A 440 -8.53 0.84 3.87
N PRO A 441 -8.41 -0.24 3.07
CA PRO A 441 -7.24 -0.51 2.26
C PRO A 441 -7.14 0.40 1.03
N ILE A 442 -5.93 0.89 0.71
CA ILE A 442 -5.71 1.92 -0.33
C ILE A 442 -5.74 1.41 -1.79
N HIS A 443 -6.02 0.13 -2.00
CA HIS A 443 -5.58 -0.55 -3.22
C HIS A 443 -6.41 -0.27 -4.46
N TRP A 444 -7.72 -0.07 -4.28
CA TRP A 444 -8.65 0.03 -5.38
C TRP A 444 -8.56 1.39 -6.09
N SER A 445 -8.74 1.33 -7.40
CA SER A 445 -8.60 2.42 -8.36
C SER A 445 -9.82 2.47 -9.28
N GLY A 446 -9.93 3.48 -10.14
CA GLY A 446 -11.01 3.52 -11.15
C GLY A 446 -10.95 2.35 -12.13
N GLU A 447 -9.77 1.74 -12.32
CA GLU A 447 -9.58 0.53 -13.12
C GLU A 447 -10.10 -0.75 -12.44
N THR A 448 -10.27 -0.75 -11.12
CA THR A 448 -10.54 -1.96 -10.33
C THR A 448 -11.79 -1.89 -9.46
N GLY A 449 -12.42 -0.71 -9.33
CA GLY A 449 -13.73 -0.58 -8.71
C GLY A 449 -14.43 0.74 -8.98
N ALA A 450 -15.76 0.72 -8.94
CA ALA A 450 -16.59 1.91 -8.97
C ALA A 450 -16.54 2.65 -7.64
N ALA A 451 -16.26 3.95 -7.67
CA ALA A 451 -16.26 4.82 -6.49
C ALA A 451 -15.44 4.27 -5.30
N ALA A 452 -14.34 3.54 -5.55
CA ALA A 452 -13.59 2.80 -4.53
C ALA A 452 -12.20 3.40 -4.20
N ARG A 453 -11.89 4.59 -4.71
CA ARG A 453 -10.58 5.22 -4.51
C ARG A 453 -10.47 5.81 -3.12
N THR A 454 -9.71 5.17 -2.24
CA THR A 454 -9.43 5.69 -0.89
C THR A 454 -8.74 7.05 -0.90
N GLY A 455 -7.93 7.35 -1.92
CA GLY A 455 -7.27 8.65 -2.06
C GLY A 455 -8.25 9.83 -2.13
N ASP A 456 -9.50 9.61 -2.56
CA ASP A 456 -10.55 10.65 -2.59
C ASP A 456 -10.94 11.09 -1.16
N LEU A 457 -10.72 10.24 -0.16
CA LEU A 457 -11.09 10.49 1.23
C LEU A 457 -10.00 11.23 2.02
N VAL A 458 -8.74 11.06 1.65
CA VAL A 458 -7.59 11.41 2.50
C VAL A 458 -7.38 12.92 2.61
N ALA A 459 -7.18 13.40 3.84
CA ALA A 459 -6.86 14.78 4.13
C ALA A 459 -5.49 15.20 3.57
N PRO A 460 -5.35 16.42 3.02
CA PRO A 460 -4.09 16.92 2.50
C PRO A 460 -3.19 17.52 3.60
N ASN A 461 -3.63 17.55 4.86
CA ASN A 461 -2.84 18.08 5.98
C ASN A 461 -1.52 17.33 6.06
N ALA A 462 -0.42 18.06 5.87
CA ALA A 462 0.90 17.49 5.78
C ALA A 462 1.77 17.92 6.96
N ASP A 463 2.68 17.03 7.36
CA ASP A 463 3.74 17.37 8.29
C ASP A 463 4.61 18.50 7.71
N PRO A 464 4.83 19.60 8.43
CA PRO A 464 5.46 20.80 7.88
C PRO A 464 6.91 20.57 7.43
N HIS A 465 7.60 19.59 8.03
CA HIS A 465 9.00 19.30 7.72
C HIS A 465 9.12 18.29 6.58
N SER A 466 8.45 17.14 6.67
CA SER A 466 8.55 16.03 5.72
C SER A 466 7.60 16.14 4.53
N GLY A 467 6.49 16.89 4.67
CA GLY A 467 5.39 16.95 3.69
C GLY A 467 4.57 15.68 3.58
N GLN A 468 4.68 14.74 4.53
CA GLN A 468 3.85 13.54 4.54
C GLN A 468 2.41 13.86 4.93
N PRO A 469 1.40 13.38 4.19
CA PRO A 469 0.00 13.64 4.51
C PRO A 469 -0.51 12.79 5.68
N GLU A 470 -1.56 13.28 6.34
CA GLU A 470 -2.26 12.59 7.42
C GLU A 470 -3.22 11.47 6.94
N ALA A 471 -2.66 10.46 6.28
CA ALA A 471 -3.45 9.35 5.76
C ALA A 471 -3.97 8.36 6.84
N LYS A 472 -3.59 8.55 8.11
CA LYS A 472 -3.93 7.66 9.24
C LYS A 472 -4.94 8.28 10.22
N ALA A 473 -5.44 9.48 9.94
CA ALA A 473 -6.30 10.21 10.86
C ALA A 473 -7.25 11.21 10.20
N THR A 474 -7.85 10.86 9.07
CA THR A 474 -8.84 11.75 8.45
C THR A 474 -10.18 11.68 9.19
N ALA A 475 -10.83 12.81 9.48
CA ALA A 475 -12.19 12.82 10.01
C ALA A 475 -13.19 12.33 8.93
N ALA A 476 -14.07 11.41 9.29
CA ALA A 476 -14.99 10.76 8.37
C ALA A 476 -16.38 10.49 8.99
N ALA A 477 -17.36 10.32 8.10
CA ALA A 477 -18.66 9.75 8.39
C ALA A 477 -18.87 8.48 7.56
N VAL A 478 -19.74 7.61 8.03
CA VAL A 478 -20.14 6.39 7.33
C VAL A 478 -21.65 6.25 7.36
N ALA A 479 -22.24 5.83 6.24
CA ALA A 479 -23.66 5.57 6.12
C ALA A 479 -23.91 4.33 5.25
N PRO A 480 -24.97 3.55 5.54
CA PRO A 480 -25.34 2.41 4.70
C PRO A 480 -25.72 2.91 3.29
N LEU A 481 -25.36 2.12 2.29
CA LEU A 481 -25.75 2.34 0.91
C LEU A 481 -26.49 1.10 0.42
N ALA A 482 -27.79 1.24 0.19
CA ALA A 482 -28.64 0.15 -0.26
C ALA A 482 -28.70 0.08 -1.79
N TYR A 483 -28.77 -1.13 -2.31
CA TYR A 483 -29.09 -1.44 -3.70
C TYR A 483 -30.19 -2.48 -3.72
N ALA A 484 -31.07 -2.44 -4.72
CA ALA A 484 -32.14 -3.43 -4.87
C ALA A 484 -31.59 -4.84 -5.15
N GLY A 485 -30.51 -4.94 -5.94
CA GLY A 485 -29.91 -6.18 -6.37
C GLY A 485 -28.40 -6.20 -6.27
N GLU A 486 -27.85 -7.42 -6.30
CA GLU A 486 -26.42 -7.65 -6.46
C GLU A 486 -26.18 -8.86 -7.36
N GLY A 487 -24.94 -9.02 -7.80
CA GLY A 487 -24.63 -10.06 -8.75
C GLY A 487 -23.16 -10.12 -9.13
N PHE A 488 -22.91 -10.94 -10.14
CA PHE A 488 -21.60 -11.00 -10.76
C PHE A 488 -21.71 -11.23 -12.26
N VAL A 489 -20.66 -10.83 -12.97
CA VAL A 489 -20.48 -11.17 -14.39
C VAL A 489 -19.05 -11.61 -14.65
N LEU A 490 -18.90 -12.72 -15.38
CA LEU A 490 -17.64 -13.20 -15.92
C LEU A 490 -17.61 -12.89 -17.42
N SER A 491 -16.47 -12.43 -17.94
CA SER A 491 -16.30 -12.17 -19.37
C SER A 491 -14.87 -12.40 -19.83
N ARG A 492 -14.69 -12.83 -21.09
CA ARG A 492 -13.38 -12.97 -21.73
C ARG A 492 -12.72 -11.63 -22.02
N ARG A 493 -13.49 -10.55 -22.01
CA ARG A 493 -13.08 -9.19 -22.37
C ARG A 493 -13.42 -8.20 -21.25
N PRO A 494 -12.70 -7.07 -21.14
CA PRO A 494 -13.10 -6.01 -20.22
C PRO A 494 -14.52 -5.52 -20.50
N LEU A 495 -15.28 -5.18 -19.46
CA LEU A 495 -16.66 -4.72 -19.56
C LEU A 495 -16.82 -3.35 -18.94
N SER A 496 -17.59 -2.49 -19.62
CA SER A 496 -18.21 -1.32 -19.00
C SER A 496 -19.60 -1.72 -18.54
N LEU A 497 -19.80 -1.77 -17.22
CA LEU A 497 -21.10 -2.08 -16.63
C LEU A 497 -22.07 -0.89 -16.76
N PRO A 498 -23.40 -1.13 -16.68
CA PRO A 498 -24.40 -0.09 -16.79
C PRO A 498 -24.18 1.05 -15.76
N HIS A 499 -24.39 2.30 -16.19
CA HIS A 499 -24.25 3.47 -15.31
C HIS A 499 -25.13 3.34 -14.05
N GLY A 500 -24.60 3.74 -12.89
CA GLY A 500 -25.26 3.60 -11.59
C GLY A 500 -24.93 2.29 -10.86
N THR A 501 -24.32 1.31 -11.55
CA THR A 501 -23.89 0.05 -10.93
C THR A 501 -22.59 0.25 -10.14
N TRP A 502 -22.59 -0.11 -8.86
CA TRP A 502 -21.35 -0.26 -8.10
C TRP A 502 -20.68 -1.58 -8.47
N TRP A 503 -19.35 -1.61 -8.61
CA TRP A 503 -18.64 -2.84 -8.97
C TRP A 503 -17.21 -2.90 -8.44
N ALA A 504 -16.70 -4.12 -8.32
CA ALA A 504 -15.29 -4.44 -8.10
C ALA A 504 -14.84 -5.50 -9.11
N ARG A 505 -13.72 -5.26 -9.79
CA ARG A 505 -13.16 -6.19 -10.78
C ARG A 505 -12.21 -7.17 -10.10
N VAL A 506 -12.36 -8.44 -10.42
CA VAL A 506 -11.58 -9.54 -9.90
C VAL A 506 -10.92 -10.29 -11.05
N PRO A 507 -9.59 -10.53 -11.02
CA PRO A 507 -8.94 -11.38 -12.01
C PRO A 507 -9.38 -12.84 -11.84
N ILE A 508 -9.80 -13.47 -12.93
CA ILE A 508 -10.19 -14.89 -12.98
C ILE A 508 -9.38 -15.63 -14.05
N ALA A 509 -9.37 -16.96 -14.01
CA ALA A 509 -8.76 -17.75 -15.05
C ALA A 509 -9.44 -17.47 -16.41
N GLY A 510 -8.63 -17.07 -17.39
CA GLY A 510 -9.11 -16.86 -18.77
C GLY A 510 -10.05 -15.68 -18.98
N GLY A 511 -10.13 -14.70 -18.06
CA GLY A 511 -10.97 -13.51 -18.25
C GLY A 511 -11.04 -12.56 -17.05
N PHE A 512 -12.16 -11.86 -16.96
CA PHE A 512 -12.47 -10.84 -15.96
C PHE A 512 -13.75 -11.21 -15.22
N GLY A 513 -13.72 -11.14 -13.89
CA GLY A 513 -14.92 -11.17 -13.05
C GLY A 513 -15.26 -9.78 -12.55
N TYR A 514 -16.55 -9.47 -12.41
CA TYR A 514 -17.03 -8.26 -11.76
C TYR A 514 -18.06 -8.67 -10.71
N LEU A 515 -17.84 -8.28 -9.47
CA LEU A 515 -18.86 -8.29 -8.43
C LEU A 515 -19.55 -6.93 -8.47
N PHE A 516 -20.87 -6.89 -8.36
CA PHE A 516 -21.60 -5.64 -8.50
C PHE A 516 -22.87 -5.55 -7.65
N ALA A 517 -23.32 -4.32 -7.41
CA ALA A 517 -24.59 -3.98 -6.81
C ALA A 517 -25.31 -2.91 -7.66
N THR A 518 -26.63 -3.01 -7.79
CA THR A 518 -27.41 -2.25 -8.77
C THR A 518 -28.87 -2.08 -8.35
N ASP A 519 -29.49 -0.99 -8.80
CA ASP A 519 -30.94 -0.77 -8.72
C ASP A 519 -31.67 -1.15 -10.01
N ASP A 520 -30.93 -1.62 -11.02
CA ASP A 520 -31.50 -2.02 -12.30
C ASP A 520 -32.22 -3.35 -12.23
N GLY A 521 -33.43 -3.40 -12.80
CA GLY A 521 -34.20 -4.62 -12.94
C GLY A 521 -33.66 -5.60 -14.00
N ALA A 522 -34.20 -6.82 -13.98
CA ALA A 522 -33.85 -7.93 -14.87
C ALA A 522 -33.84 -7.54 -16.37
N ALA A 523 -34.80 -6.72 -16.81
CA ALA A 523 -34.91 -6.28 -18.21
C ALA A 523 -33.67 -5.51 -18.71
N ARG A 524 -33.07 -4.64 -17.89
CA ARG A 524 -31.87 -3.89 -18.28
C ARG A 524 -30.67 -4.83 -18.41
N TRP A 525 -30.54 -5.79 -17.50
CA TRP A 525 -29.47 -6.79 -17.55
C TRP A 525 -29.63 -7.79 -18.69
N ARG A 526 -30.87 -8.16 -19.01
CA ARG A 526 -31.17 -8.92 -20.22
C ARG A 526 -30.73 -8.17 -21.46
N HIS A 527 -31.13 -6.91 -21.60
CA HIS A 527 -30.66 -6.07 -22.70
C HIS A 527 -29.13 -6.00 -22.74
N PHE A 528 -28.48 -5.78 -21.59
CA PHE A 528 -27.01 -5.78 -21.49
C PHE A 528 -26.38 -7.07 -22.03
N VAL A 529 -26.84 -8.26 -21.64
CA VAL A 529 -26.33 -9.54 -22.15
C VAL A 529 -26.49 -9.63 -23.68
N HIS A 530 -27.67 -9.27 -24.20
CA HIS A 530 -27.92 -9.28 -25.65
C HIS A 530 -27.02 -8.29 -26.41
N THR A 531 -26.67 -7.12 -25.83
CA THR A 531 -25.70 -6.21 -26.47
C THR A 531 -24.26 -6.75 -26.52
N LYS A 532 -23.94 -7.77 -25.72
CA LYS A 532 -22.62 -8.42 -25.73
C LYS A 532 -22.58 -9.66 -26.61
N ALA A 533 -23.74 -10.18 -27.01
CA ALA A 533 -23.85 -11.27 -27.97
C ALA A 533 -23.50 -10.78 -29.38
N GLY A 534 -22.66 -11.55 -30.08
CA GLY A 534 -22.38 -11.36 -31.50
C GLY A 534 -23.31 -12.20 -32.39
N SER A 535 -23.31 -11.94 -33.70
CA SER A 535 -24.15 -12.66 -34.68
C SER A 535 -23.91 -14.17 -34.72
N THR A 536 -22.72 -14.63 -34.31
CA THR A 536 -22.33 -16.05 -34.28
C THR A 536 -22.44 -16.68 -32.89
N THR A 537 -22.89 -15.93 -31.88
CA THR A 537 -22.97 -16.40 -30.50
C THR A 537 -24.34 -16.98 -30.16
N GLN A 538 -24.37 -17.90 -29.20
CA GLN A 538 -25.61 -18.45 -28.66
C GLN A 538 -25.89 -17.86 -27.29
N VAL A 539 -27.10 -17.38 -27.06
CA VAL A 539 -27.53 -16.85 -25.76
C VAL A 539 -28.43 -17.88 -25.07
N SER A 540 -28.17 -18.14 -23.79
CA SER A 540 -29.08 -18.89 -22.92
C SER A 540 -29.41 -18.04 -21.71
N GLU A 541 -30.67 -17.98 -21.33
CA GLU A 541 -31.15 -17.08 -20.27
C GLU A 541 -32.19 -17.75 -19.38
N PHE A 542 -32.26 -17.28 -18.14
CA PHE A 542 -33.30 -17.57 -17.17
C PHE A 542 -33.69 -16.24 -16.51
N SER A 543 -34.99 -15.92 -16.51
CA SER A 543 -35.53 -14.74 -15.84
C SER A 543 -36.67 -15.18 -14.93
N ASP A 544 -36.66 -14.65 -13.71
CA ASP A 544 -37.79 -14.67 -12.78
C ASP A 544 -38.01 -13.23 -12.34
N ASP A 545 -38.90 -12.55 -13.07
CA ASP A 545 -39.17 -11.12 -12.87
C ASP A 545 -39.84 -10.87 -11.50
N ALA A 546 -40.65 -11.82 -11.01
CA ALA A 546 -41.29 -11.74 -9.70
C ALA A 546 -40.26 -11.85 -8.56
N GLY A 547 -39.25 -12.69 -8.73
CA GLY A 547 -38.12 -12.83 -7.82
C GLY A 547 -37.00 -11.81 -8.00
N ALA A 548 -37.09 -10.93 -9.02
CA ALA A 548 -36.02 -10.04 -9.47
C ALA A 548 -34.68 -10.78 -9.73
N ILE A 549 -34.77 -11.97 -10.33
CA ILE A 549 -33.61 -12.81 -10.67
C ILE A 549 -33.43 -12.81 -12.18
N TYR A 550 -32.20 -12.57 -12.63
CA TYR A 550 -31.82 -12.75 -14.03
C TYR A 550 -30.49 -13.49 -14.13
N ARG A 551 -30.41 -14.42 -15.08
CA ARG A 551 -29.21 -15.18 -15.40
C ARG A 551 -29.07 -15.24 -16.92
N GLY A 552 -27.90 -14.92 -17.43
CA GLY A 552 -27.62 -14.92 -18.85
C GLY A 552 -26.23 -15.49 -19.14
N ALA A 553 -26.11 -16.30 -20.18
CA ALA A 553 -24.86 -16.84 -20.66
C ALA A 553 -24.76 -16.65 -22.18
N VAL A 554 -23.61 -16.16 -22.64
CA VAL A 554 -23.25 -16.04 -24.05
C VAL A 554 -22.17 -17.07 -24.35
N PHE A 555 -22.42 -17.90 -25.36
CA PHE A 555 -21.51 -18.93 -25.82
C PHE A 555 -20.94 -18.56 -27.20
N ALA A 556 -19.62 -18.64 -27.33
CA ALA A 556 -18.91 -18.50 -28.59
C ALA A 556 -18.08 -19.77 -28.82
N ASP A 557 -18.24 -20.41 -29.97
CA ASP A 557 -17.53 -21.64 -30.35
C ASP A 557 -17.60 -22.76 -29.30
N GLY A 558 -18.75 -22.87 -28.61
CA GLY A 558 -18.96 -23.88 -27.58
C GLY A 558 -18.51 -23.49 -26.17
N ALA A 559 -17.69 -22.44 -26.03
CA ALA A 559 -17.15 -21.94 -24.77
C ALA A 559 -18.01 -20.81 -24.17
N LEU A 560 -17.93 -20.60 -22.86
CA LEU A 560 -18.48 -19.40 -22.22
C LEU A 560 -17.64 -18.16 -22.59
N ASP A 561 -18.28 -17.19 -23.25
CA ASP A 561 -17.71 -15.87 -23.52
C ASP A 561 -18.14 -14.85 -22.44
N LEU A 562 -19.39 -14.94 -21.98
CA LEU A 562 -19.94 -14.12 -20.90
C LEU A 562 -20.94 -14.93 -20.05
N CYS A 563 -20.94 -14.71 -18.74
CA CYS A 563 -21.91 -15.29 -17.82
C CYS A 563 -22.29 -14.29 -16.72
N LEU A 564 -23.58 -14.01 -16.55
CA LEU A 564 -24.10 -12.97 -15.67
C LEU A 564 -25.20 -13.52 -14.78
N PHE A 565 -25.15 -13.17 -13.50
CA PHE A 565 -26.15 -13.49 -12.48
C PHE A 565 -26.51 -12.23 -11.73
N VAL A 566 -27.80 -11.97 -11.59
CA VAL A 566 -28.39 -10.89 -10.78
C VAL A 566 -29.47 -11.49 -9.89
N ALA A 567 -29.51 -11.07 -8.64
CA ALA A 567 -30.53 -11.45 -7.68
C ALA A 567 -30.80 -10.27 -6.72
N PRO A 568 -31.86 -10.32 -5.90
CA PRO A 568 -32.02 -9.39 -4.79
C PRO A 568 -30.77 -9.36 -3.90
N PHE A 569 -30.45 -8.20 -3.34
CA PHE A 569 -29.27 -8.02 -2.51
C PHE A 569 -29.22 -9.04 -1.35
N GLY A 570 -28.06 -9.65 -1.10
CA GLY A 570 -27.86 -10.71 -0.12
C GLY A 570 -28.31 -12.11 -0.58
N ARG A 571 -28.81 -12.25 -1.83
CA ARG A 571 -29.28 -13.53 -2.39
C ARG A 571 -28.55 -13.96 -3.66
N ALA A 572 -27.50 -13.24 -4.07
CA ALA A 572 -26.71 -13.64 -5.23
C ALA A 572 -26.00 -14.98 -4.97
N PRO A 573 -25.97 -15.91 -5.94
CA PRO A 573 -25.30 -17.19 -5.75
C PRO A 573 -23.79 -17.02 -5.69
N HIS A 574 -23.10 -17.98 -5.07
CA HIS A 574 -21.64 -18.04 -5.14
C HIS A 574 -21.18 -18.33 -6.57
N TRP A 575 -20.19 -17.57 -7.02
CA TRP A 575 -19.66 -17.67 -8.38
C TRP A 575 -18.54 -18.69 -8.58
N ASP A 576 -18.11 -19.43 -7.55
CA ASP A 576 -16.95 -20.32 -7.64
C ASP A 576 -17.17 -21.45 -8.66
N ALA A 577 -18.34 -22.11 -8.63
CA ALA A 577 -18.71 -23.11 -9.63
C ALA A 577 -18.79 -22.53 -11.06
N VAL A 578 -19.26 -21.28 -11.18
CA VAL A 578 -19.36 -20.58 -12.47
C VAL A 578 -17.98 -20.24 -13.01
N LYS A 579 -17.02 -19.86 -12.15
CA LYS A 579 -15.62 -19.64 -12.55
C LYS A 579 -14.96 -20.93 -13.07
N THR A 580 -15.24 -22.07 -12.45
CA THR A 580 -14.76 -23.37 -12.94
C THR A 580 -15.31 -23.66 -14.33
N ALA A 581 -16.62 -23.54 -14.52
CA ALA A 581 -17.24 -23.72 -15.84
C ALA A 581 -16.73 -22.72 -16.89
N PHE A 582 -16.42 -21.49 -16.48
CA PHE A 582 -15.88 -20.44 -17.35
C PHE A 582 -14.44 -20.73 -17.80
N ALA A 583 -13.66 -21.49 -17.04
CA ALA A 583 -12.31 -21.88 -17.41
C ALA A 583 -12.28 -22.96 -18.51
N GLU A 584 -13.38 -23.69 -18.71
CA GLU A 584 -13.49 -24.75 -19.71
C GLU A 584 -13.49 -24.22 -21.15
N ARG A 585 -12.94 -25.01 -22.07
CA ARG A 585 -12.88 -24.68 -23.50
C ARG A 585 -14.21 -24.95 -24.22
N SER A 586 -15.08 -25.78 -23.65
CA SER A 586 -16.43 -26.00 -24.13
C SER A 586 -17.30 -26.59 -23.01
N LEU A 587 -18.61 -26.41 -23.11
CA LEU A 587 -19.58 -27.00 -22.18
C LEU A 587 -20.60 -27.85 -22.90
N THR A 588 -20.89 -29.02 -22.34
CA THR A 588 -21.99 -29.90 -22.79
C THR A 588 -23.34 -29.24 -22.54
N ASP A 589 -24.38 -29.62 -23.29
CA ASP A 589 -25.73 -29.05 -23.10
C ASP A 589 -26.28 -29.26 -21.69
N SER A 590 -25.90 -30.37 -21.04
CA SER A 590 -26.24 -30.62 -19.64
C SER A 590 -25.57 -29.62 -18.70
N ALA A 591 -24.27 -29.36 -18.89
CA ALA A 591 -23.54 -28.36 -18.12
C ALA A 591 -24.06 -26.93 -18.36
N ARG A 592 -24.45 -26.60 -19.60
CA ARG A 592 -25.07 -25.31 -19.94
C ARG A 592 -26.40 -25.10 -19.20
N ARG A 593 -27.25 -26.13 -19.12
CA ARG A 593 -28.50 -26.07 -18.35
C ARG A 593 -28.24 -25.98 -16.84
N ALA A 594 -27.30 -26.77 -16.33
CA ALA A 594 -26.93 -26.75 -14.92
C ALA A 594 -26.43 -25.36 -14.48
N LEU A 595 -25.58 -24.73 -15.30
CA LEU A 595 -25.07 -23.37 -15.09
C LEU A 595 -26.20 -22.38 -14.78
N LEU A 596 -27.21 -22.29 -15.64
CA LEU A 596 -28.31 -21.34 -15.46
C LEU A 596 -29.32 -21.75 -14.38
N SER A 597 -29.36 -23.04 -14.01
CA SER A 597 -30.18 -23.49 -12.88
C SER A 597 -29.63 -23.01 -11.52
N GLY A 598 -28.37 -22.57 -11.47
CA GLY A 598 -27.71 -22.12 -10.24
C GLY A 598 -27.32 -23.27 -9.30
N LYS A 599 -27.36 -24.52 -9.80
CA LYS A 599 -26.92 -25.73 -9.09
C LYS A 599 -25.63 -26.27 -9.73
N SER A 600 -24.68 -26.73 -8.92
CA SER A 600 -23.51 -27.48 -9.43
C SER A 600 -24.00 -28.75 -10.14
N ALA A 601 -23.42 -29.07 -11.30
CA ALA A 601 -23.69 -30.32 -12.02
C ALA A 601 -23.18 -31.55 -11.25
N ASP A 602 -22.25 -31.36 -10.32
CA ASP A 602 -21.73 -32.38 -9.42
C ASP A 602 -21.80 -31.91 -7.95
N PRO A 603 -22.67 -32.52 -7.12
CA PRO A 603 -22.76 -32.22 -5.70
C PRO A 603 -21.47 -32.49 -4.91
N LEU A 604 -20.58 -33.37 -5.40
CA LEU A 604 -19.28 -33.67 -4.78
C LEU A 604 -18.19 -32.64 -5.12
N ALA A 605 -18.41 -31.80 -6.13
CA ALA A 605 -17.46 -30.78 -6.58
C ALA A 605 -17.70 -29.38 -5.97
N ASP A 606 -18.79 -29.16 -5.23
CA ASP A 606 -19.06 -27.86 -4.59
C ASP A 606 -18.18 -27.68 -3.35
N GLN A 607 -16.97 -27.17 -3.58
CA GLN A 607 -16.01 -26.83 -2.53
C GLN A 607 -16.50 -25.68 -1.63
N GLY A 608 -17.57 -24.97 -1.99
CA GLY A 608 -18.03 -23.76 -1.31
C GLY A 608 -17.05 -22.59 -1.43
N PRO A 609 -17.30 -21.45 -0.76
CA PRO A 609 -16.44 -20.28 -0.83
C PRO A 609 -15.01 -20.62 -0.42
N THR A 610 -14.02 -20.11 -1.17
CA THR A 610 -12.60 -20.32 -0.86
C THR A 610 -12.24 -19.73 0.50
N ILE A 611 -11.81 -20.58 1.44
CA ILE A 611 -11.32 -20.17 2.77
C ILE A 611 -9.80 -20.01 2.74
N CYS A 612 -9.07 -20.97 2.15
CA CYS A 612 -7.61 -20.91 2.05
C CYS A 612 -7.15 -20.66 0.61
N ALA A 613 -6.90 -19.41 0.23
CA ALA A 613 -6.45 -19.10 -1.13
C ALA A 613 -5.03 -19.61 -1.46
N CYS A 614 -4.16 -19.85 -0.48
CA CYS A 614 -2.82 -20.39 -0.75
C CYS A 614 -2.84 -21.77 -1.42
N PHE A 615 -3.84 -22.59 -1.07
CA PHE A 615 -3.99 -23.96 -1.53
C PHE A 615 -5.34 -24.22 -2.20
N GLY A 616 -6.16 -23.19 -2.39
CA GLY A 616 -7.48 -23.29 -3.03
C GLY A 616 -8.51 -24.11 -2.24
N VAL A 617 -8.42 -24.14 -0.91
CA VAL A 617 -9.33 -24.95 -0.08
C VAL A 617 -10.61 -24.19 0.20
N GLY A 618 -11.75 -24.79 -0.14
CA GLY A 618 -13.08 -24.23 0.10
C GLY A 618 -13.71 -24.62 1.43
N LEU A 619 -14.75 -23.87 1.82
CA LEU A 619 -15.48 -24.05 3.07
C LEU A 619 -16.12 -25.43 3.21
N ASN A 620 -16.71 -25.97 2.15
CA ASN A 620 -17.37 -27.27 2.20
C ASN A 620 -16.35 -28.40 2.35
N ALA A 621 -15.16 -28.29 1.74
CA ALA A 621 -14.07 -29.24 1.95
C ALA A 621 -13.65 -29.30 3.43
N ILE A 622 -13.58 -28.13 4.08
CA ILE A 622 -13.28 -28.02 5.51
C ILE A 622 -14.41 -28.64 6.35
N ARG A 623 -15.67 -28.30 6.04
CA ARG A 623 -16.83 -28.87 6.74
C ARG A 623 -16.91 -30.38 6.58
N ASP A 624 -16.63 -30.90 5.41
CA ASP A 624 -16.59 -32.34 5.13
C ASP A 624 -15.48 -33.04 5.91
N ALA A 625 -14.29 -32.45 5.99
CA ALA A 625 -13.20 -32.99 6.79
C ALA A 625 -13.57 -33.02 8.29
N ILE A 626 -14.28 -32.01 8.79
CA ILE A 626 -14.78 -31.96 10.16
C ILE A 626 -15.90 -33.01 10.37
N ALA A 627 -16.89 -33.05 9.49
CA ALA A 627 -18.07 -33.92 9.61
C ALA A 627 -17.72 -35.41 9.51
N ARG A 628 -16.73 -35.78 8.70
CA ARG A 628 -16.23 -37.16 8.56
C ARG A 628 -15.24 -37.55 9.68
N GLY A 629 -14.99 -36.67 10.66
CA GLY A 629 -14.04 -36.92 11.75
C GLY A 629 -12.57 -36.91 11.34
N ALA A 630 -12.24 -36.48 10.12
CA ALA A 630 -10.87 -36.39 9.61
C ALA A 630 -10.11 -35.17 10.16
N ALA A 631 -10.80 -34.20 10.76
CA ALA A 631 -10.18 -33.05 11.42
C ALA A 631 -10.95 -32.58 12.66
N ALA A 632 -10.30 -32.61 13.83
CA ALA A 632 -10.85 -32.09 15.10
C ALA A 632 -10.23 -30.75 15.51
N SER A 633 -9.17 -30.33 14.81
CA SER A 633 -8.45 -29.09 15.08
C SER A 633 -7.98 -28.42 13.79
N ILE A 634 -7.54 -27.16 13.90
CA ILE A 634 -6.92 -26.44 12.77
C ILE A 634 -5.65 -27.14 12.30
N ALA A 635 -4.89 -27.76 13.21
CA ALA A 635 -3.71 -28.53 12.85
C ALA A 635 -4.06 -29.75 11.99
N ASP A 636 -5.20 -30.41 12.28
CA ASP A 636 -5.67 -31.56 11.49
C ASP A 636 -6.19 -31.13 10.11
N ILE A 637 -6.89 -29.99 10.02
CA ILE A 637 -7.22 -29.37 8.73
C ILE A 637 -5.93 -29.09 7.94
N GLY A 638 -4.89 -28.58 8.61
CA GLY A 638 -3.59 -28.34 8.00
C GLY A 638 -2.92 -29.61 7.46
N LYS A 639 -3.07 -30.75 8.15
CA LYS A 639 -2.57 -32.04 7.66
C LYS A 639 -3.40 -32.58 6.50
N ALA A 640 -4.72 -32.53 6.61
CA ALA A 640 -5.64 -33.13 5.63
C ALA A 640 -5.75 -32.31 4.33
N LEU A 641 -5.82 -30.98 4.45
CA LEU A 641 -6.14 -30.07 3.34
C LEU A 641 -5.04 -29.04 3.06
N ARG A 642 -3.97 -28.99 3.88
CA ARG A 642 -2.92 -27.94 3.85
C ARG A 642 -3.40 -26.54 4.24
N ALA A 643 -4.70 -26.33 4.48
CA ALA A 643 -5.20 -25.03 4.89
C ALA A 643 -4.62 -24.60 6.25
N GLY A 644 -4.12 -23.37 6.31
CA GLY A 644 -3.51 -22.80 7.52
C GLY A 644 -2.00 -23.03 7.67
N THR A 645 -1.35 -23.83 6.82
CA THR A 645 0.08 -24.21 6.99
C THR A 645 1.07 -23.28 6.28
N ASN A 646 0.62 -22.41 5.39
CA ASN A 646 1.48 -21.49 4.65
C ASN A 646 1.50 -20.08 5.25
N CYS A 647 0.41 -19.33 5.09
CA CYS A 647 0.35 -17.91 5.47
C CYS A 647 -0.54 -17.61 6.69
N GLY A 648 -1.29 -18.60 7.17
CA GLY A 648 -2.18 -18.47 8.33
C GLY A 648 -3.42 -17.56 8.18
N SER A 649 -3.66 -16.89 7.05
CA SER A 649 -4.77 -15.92 6.91
C SER A 649 -6.16 -16.51 7.07
N CYS A 650 -6.32 -17.79 6.76
CA CYS A 650 -7.57 -18.54 6.90
C CYS A 650 -7.83 -19.03 8.34
N ILE A 651 -6.86 -18.93 9.25
CA ILE A 651 -6.97 -19.45 10.62
C ILE A 651 -8.12 -18.80 11.40
N PRO A 652 -8.31 -17.46 11.39
CA PRO A 652 -9.43 -16.84 12.13
C PRO A 652 -10.79 -17.33 11.66
N GLU A 653 -10.97 -17.54 10.35
CA GLU A 653 -12.22 -18.04 9.80
C GLU A 653 -12.45 -19.51 10.13
N MET A 654 -11.40 -20.34 10.06
CA MET A 654 -11.45 -21.73 10.55
C MET A 654 -11.78 -21.80 12.05
N LYS A 655 -11.27 -20.89 12.88
CA LYS A 655 -11.64 -20.80 14.31
C LYS A 655 -13.13 -20.55 14.49
N LYS A 656 -13.74 -19.69 13.67
CA LYS A 656 -15.20 -19.45 13.69
C LYS A 656 -15.98 -20.72 13.34
N LEU A 657 -15.50 -21.53 12.39
CA LEU A 657 -16.15 -22.79 12.03
C LEU A 657 -16.15 -23.80 13.20
N PHE A 658 -15.03 -23.92 13.92
CA PHE A 658 -14.96 -24.76 15.12
C PHE A 658 -15.82 -24.22 16.28
N ALA A 659 -15.88 -22.90 16.45
CA ALA A 659 -16.73 -22.27 17.46
C ALA A 659 -18.22 -22.46 17.16
N ALA A 660 -18.62 -22.43 15.89
CA ALA A 660 -19.99 -22.68 15.45
C ALA A 660 -20.39 -24.17 15.50
N GLY A 661 -19.42 -25.09 15.48
CA GLY A 661 -19.63 -26.55 15.47
C GLY A 661 -19.64 -27.23 16.85
N SER A 662 -19.42 -26.52 17.96
CA SER A 662 -19.52 -27.11 19.31
C SER A 662 -20.98 -27.19 19.77
N PRO A 663 -21.54 -28.39 20.04
CA PRO A 663 -22.79 -28.47 20.76
C PRO A 663 -22.57 -27.89 22.16
N ARG A 664 -23.37 -26.88 22.55
CA ARG A 664 -23.49 -26.51 23.96
C ARG A 664 -23.97 -27.75 24.72
N LEU A 665 -23.05 -28.41 25.45
CA LEU A 665 -23.39 -29.43 26.44
C LEU A 665 -24.34 -28.79 27.46
N LYS A 666 -25.63 -29.10 27.35
CA LYS A 666 -26.60 -28.88 28.43
C LYS A 666 -26.15 -29.73 29.62
N SER A 667 -25.56 -29.12 30.64
CA SER A 667 -25.42 -29.76 31.95
C SER A 667 -26.78 -29.80 32.63
N SER A 668 -27.55 -30.87 32.43
CA SER A 668 -28.59 -31.22 33.40
C SER A 668 -27.93 -31.99 34.53
N ALA A 669 -27.49 -31.26 35.56
CA ALA A 669 -27.22 -31.84 36.86
C ALA A 669 -28.55 -32.39 37.40
N ARG A 670 -28.61 -33.70 37.64
CA ARG A 670 -29.64 -34.32 38.47
C ARG A 670 -29.34 -33.94 39.92
N HIS A 671 -30.26 -33.26 40.57
CA HIS A 671 -30.43 -33.28 42.02
C HIS A 671 -31.89 -33.66 42.28
N ASN A 672 -32.03 -34.79 42.97
CA ASN A 672 -33.23 -35.43 43.56
C ASN A 672 -34.48 -35.54 42.69
#